data_AF-A0A329LZ30-F1
#
_entry.id   AF-A0A329LZ30-F1
#
_cell.length_a   1.000
_cell.length_b   1.000
_cell.length_c   1.000
_cell.angle_alpha   90.00
_cell.angle_beta   90.00
_cell.angle_gamma   90.00
#
_symmetry.space_group_name_H-M   'P 1'
#
loop_
_entity.id
_entity.type
_entity.pdbx_description
1 polymer ?
#
loop_
_entity_poly.entity_id
_entity_poly.type
_entity_poly.pdbx_seq_one_letter_code
_entity_poly.pdbx_strand_id
1 'polypeptide(L)'
;MREIYVSLNGNDHNIGTIEAPFLTLARANEEVNKGGCSKVILRQGMYVLDQSFELTNISDLQIIPFDNEEVRIIGAKKLDISKATNYKDGILQYDLRADDIQDYGKMNARGFGRPYIHTPMELFINHVPQQLVRYPKKDNMKMTEVLDSGSVPRHGDFSNKGGTFRCDHEKIFTWQNTEEVYLNGYFGNGFADDSIKVADINKEAKTITLTQAHLYGVNLTSSSGVFHAVNIFEELSEPGEYYMDRKEGILYFYPIEGLNMETELMVSMLEDPMFCLMNCTNVSIQNMIIEMCRGIAIYMEEGKGNHIDGCILRNIGVVGVCIGKGVKPDTTLRLSYTGELVSKELGGWGQHIYDNHDLNRMAGEAHLISNCHIYETGAGGIHMGGGDRITLTPANNEVRNCSIHDCNRWDKTYKACINIEGVGNKISHCKLYDAPGFAIYLHGNDHVIEYNEIFRVCKDVDDAGAIYMGRDQSERGNIFRYNYFHDIISRHDLEVPIKDGFGVFAIYTDDGACDAEIYGNVFYRAGNWAIANNGGSDHKIRNNVFIQSPSVIWHTSNVHRGHKELVEGDPFFGEFSKRLFGNIDITKPPYITKYPELAAFFEDEGYPRRNIASHNVVLQCLNFITTWHNLDQLLVNPTYLRKEQENTFDVLEKYPLWYEQYNNLLTHDFPELLNVEKWDFDQINKKIKTFIPDFEDIPFHEMGLELVKEGKQWG
;
A
#
# COMPACT_ATOMS: atom_id res chain seq x y z
N MET A 1 -8.94 -16.79 -36.03
CA MET A 1 -9.33 -15.60 -35.27
C MET A 1 -8.86 -14.38 -36.04
N ARG A 2 -9.60 -13.26 -35.95
CA ARG A 2 -9.40 -12.02 -36.71
C ARG A 2 -8.51 -11.06 -35.92
N GLU A 3 -7.70 -10.28 -36.63
CA GLU A 3 -6.98 -9.13 -36.09
C GLU A 3 -7.74 -7.84 -36.45
N ILE A 4 -7.80 -6.91 -35.51
CA ILE A 4 -8.49 -5.62 -35.64
C ILE A 4 -7.49 -4.50 -35.41
N TYR A 5 -7.49 -3.50 -36.29
CA TYR A 5 -6.62 -2.33 -36.21
C TYR A 5 -7.39 -1.08 -35.82
N VAL A 6 -6.82 -0.26 -34.93
CA VAL A 6 -7.37 1.03 -34.50
C VAL A 6 -6.34 2.14 -34.76
N SER A 7 -6.76 3.25 -35.37
CA SER A 7 -5.88 4.38 -35.69
C SER A 7 -6.63 5.71 -35.59
N LEU A 8 -5.93 6.76 -35.14
CA LEU A 8 -6.46 8.13 -35.14
C LEU A 8 -6.78 8.69 -36.54
N ASN A 9 -6.28 8.06 -37.60
CA ASN A 9 -6.63 8.37 -39.00
C ASN A 9 -7.70 7.42 -39.57
N GLY A 10 -8.28 6.55 -38.74
CA GLY A 10 -9.28 5.55 -39.12
C GLY A 10 -10.70 6.12 -39.23
N ASN A 11 -11.67 5.21 -39.35
CA ASN A 11 -13.10 5.52 -39.34
C ASN A 11 -13.87 4.33 -38.75
N ASP A 12 -14.82 4.57 -37.85
CA ASP A 12 -15.58 3.49 -37.20
C ASP A 12 -16.56 2.75 -38.14
N HIS A 13 -16.78 3.29 -39.35
CA HIS A 13 -17.48 2.60 -40.44
C HIS A 13 -16.58 1.64 -41.22
N ASN A 14 -15.27 1.65 -40.99
CA ASN A 14 -14.34 0.75 -41.66
C ASN A 14 -14.52 -0.70 -41.18
N ILE A 15 -13.77 -1.62 -41.79
CA ILE A 15 -13.78 -3.04 -41.45
C ILE A 15 -12.61 -3.44 -40.52
N GLY A 16 -11.92 -2.50 -39.88
CA GLY A 16 -10.87 -2.78 -38.90
C GLY A 16 -9.63 -3.52 -39.45
N THR A 17 -9.32 -3.41 -40.74
CA THR A 17 -8.04 -3.91 -41.30
C THR A 17 -6.95 -2.85 -41.18
N ILE A 18 -5.69 -3.20 -41.47
CA ILE A 18 -4.59 -2.23 -41.43
C ILE A 18 -4.78 -1.09 -42.44
N GLU A 19 -5.37 -1.36 -43.61
CA GLU A 19 -5.69 -0.34 -44.64
C GLU A 19 -6.98 0.43 -44.34
N ALA A 20 -7.87 -0.14 -43.54
CA ALA A 20 -9.16 0.45 -43.16
C ALA A 20 -9.40 0.23 -41.66
N PRO A 21 -8.63 0.90 -40.78
CA PRO A 21 -8.72 0.70 -39.33
C PRO A 21 -9.95 1.41 -38.74
N PHE A 22 -10.41 0.93 -37.59
CA PHE A 22 -11.36 1.68 -36.77
C PHE A 22 -10.72 2.97 -36.26
N LEU A 23 -11.55 3.97 -35.93
CA LEU A 23 -11.10 5.21 -35.35
C LEU A 23 -10.95 5.09 -33.83
N THR A 24 -11.92 4.44 -33.17
CA THR A 24 -12.06 4.47 -31.71
C THR A 24 -11.85 3.11 -31.05
N LEU A 25 -11.45 3.15 -29.78
CA LEU A 25 -11.42 1.97 -28.92
C LEU A 25 -12.82 1.45 -28.60
N ALA A 26 -13.83 2.33 -28.52
CA ALA A 26 -15.23 1.92 -28.32
C ALA A 26 -15.70 0.98 -29.44
N ARG A 27 -15.41 1.33 -30.70
CA ARG A 27 -15.74 0.48 -31.85
C ARG A 27 -14.99 -0.86 -31.84
N ALA A 28 -13.71 -0.84 -31.45
CA ALA A 28 -12.93 -2.07 -31.28
C ALA A 28 -13.51 -2.96 -30.18
N ASN A 29 -13.92 -2.36 -29.05
CA ASN A 29 -14.51 -3.07 -27.92
C ASN A 29 -15.81 -3.80 -28.31
N GLU A 30 -16.69 -3.13 -29.06
CA GLU A 30 -17.91 -3.76 -29.60
C GLU A 30 -17.60 -4.97 -30.47
N GLU A 31 -16.59 -4.89 -31.34
CA GLU A 31 -16.23 -5.99 -32.23
C GLU A 31 -15.59 -7.17 -31.48
N VAL A 32 -14.77 -6.89 -30.47
CA VAL A 32 -14.19 -7.94 -29.63
C VAL A 32 -15.29 -8.73 -28.92
N ASN A 33 -16.29 -8.05 -28.36
CA ASN A 33 -17.41 -8.68 -27.67
C ASN A 33 -18.38 -9.46 -28.57
N LYS A 34 -18.28 -9.31 -29.91
CA LYS A 34 -18.97 -10.21 -30.86
C LYS A 34 -18.28 -11.58 -31.01
N GLY A 35 -17.07 -11.71 -30.49
CA GLY A 35 -16.26 -12.92 -30.55
C GLY A 35 -15.46 -13.08 -31.85
N GLY A 36 -14.49 -14.01 -31.82
CA GLY A 36 -13.66 -14.35 -32.99
C GLY A 36 -12.48 -13.41 -33.26
N CYS A 37 -12.24 -12.41 -32.40
CA CYS A 37 -11.06 -11.55 -32.41
C CYS A 37 -9.92 -12.18 -31.58
N SER A 38 -8.70 -12.23 -32.12
CA SER A 38 -7.50 -12.63 -31.38
C SER A 38 -6.57 -11.48 -31.05
N LYS A 39 -6.66 -10.36 -31.79
CA LYS A 39 -5.81 -9.19 -31.55
C LYS A 39 -6.52 -7.89 -31.81
N VAL A 40 -6.34 -6.93 -30.90
CA VAL A 40 -6.58 -5.51 -31.13
C VAL A 40 -5.20 -4.84 -31.23
N ILE A 41 -4.92 -4.26 -32.39
CA ILE A 41 -3.63 -3.67 -32.73
C ILE A 41 -3.81 -2.15 -32.84
N LEU A 42 -3.11 -1.42 -32.00
CA LEU A 42 -3.24 0.03 -31.86
C LEU A 42 -2.09 0.74 -32.59
N ARG A 43 -2.42 1.68 -33.46
CA ARG A 43 -1.41 2.56 -34.08
C ARG A 43 -0.97 3.64 -33.11
N GLN A 44 0.18 4.28 -33.38
CA GLN A 44 0.72 5.37 -32.59
C GLN A 44 -0.33 6.45 -32.34
N GLY A 45 -0.46 6.87 -31.09
CA GLY A 45 -1.35 7.98 -30.76
C GLY A 45 -1.86 7.97 -29.34
N MET A 46 -2.62 9.03 -29.05
CA MET A 46 -3.34 9.23 -27.80
C MET A 46 -4.83 8.95 -28.01
N TYR A 47 -5.34 7.92 -27.35
CA TYR A 47 -6.72 7.45 -27.43
C TYR A 47 -7.45 7.79 -26.13
N VAL A 48 -8.54 8.53 -26.25
CA VAL A 48 -9.41 8.89 -25.12
C VAL A 48 -10.40 7.76 -24.86
N LEU A 49 -10.54 7.38 -23.59
CA LEU A 49 -11.64 6.57 -23.09
C LEU A 49 -12.59 7.45 -22.28
N ASP A 50 -13.82 7.58 -22.77
CA ASP A 50 -14.96 8.18 -22.08
C ASP A 50 -15.82 7.15 -21.34
N GLN A 51 -15.56 5.86 -21.59
CA GLN A 51 -16.16 4.70 -20.93
C GLN A 51 -15.16 3.55 -20.90
N SER A 52 -15.39 2.55 -20.04
CA SER A 52 -14.55 1.36 -19.94
C SER A 52 -14.42 0.58 -21.24
N PHE A 53 -13.22 0.06 -21.52
CA PHE A 53 -13.00 -1.03 -22.46
C PHE A 53 -13.32 -2.36 -21.76
N GLU A 54 -14.56 -2.81 -21.88
CA GLU A 54 -15.09 -3.98 -21.18
C GLU A 54 -15.02 -5.28 -21.98
N LEU A 55 -14.37 -6.28 -21.40
CA LEU A 55 -14.26 -7.64 -21.92
C LEU A 55 -14.97 -8.60 -20.97
N THR A 56 -15.98 -9.32 -21.49
CA THR A 56 -16.72 -10.30 -20.69
C THR A 56 -16.73 -11.65 -21.39
N ASN A 57 -16.31 -12.72 -20.71
CA ASN A 57 -16.23 -14.08 -21.26
C ASN A 57 -15.35 -14.17 -22.52
N ILE A 58 -14.27 -13.39 -22.58
CA ILE A 58 -13.35 -13.36 -23.72
C ILE A 58 -12.17 -14.29 -23.47
N SER A 59 -11.70 -14.96 -24.52
CA SER A 59 -10.54 -15.84 -24.46
C SER A 59 -9.55 -15.55 -25.58
N ASP A 60 -8.25 -15.75 -25.30
CA ASP A 60 -7.16 -15.72 -26.29
C ASP A 60 -7.07 -14.40 -27.08
N LEU A 61 -7.14 -13.26 -26.37
CA LEU A 61 -7.06 -11.92 -26.96
C LEU A 61 -5.76 -11.21 -26.55
N GLN A 62 -5.12 -10.53 -27.50
CA GLN A 62 -4.02 -9.62 -27.23
C GLN A 62 -4.39 -8.20 -27.62
N ILE A 63 -4.14 -7.23 -26.74
CA ILE A 63 -4.26 -5.79 -27.03
C ILE A 63 -2.85 -5.21 -27.00
N ILE A 64 -2.35 -4.82 -28.17
CA ILE A 64 -0.94 -4.50 -28.38
C ILE A 64 -0.76 -3.26 -29.28
N PRO A 65 0.33 -2.50 -29.15
CA PRO A 65 0.73 -1.54 -30.16
C PRO A 65 1.20 -2.22 -31.44
N PHE A 66 1.07 -1.53 -32.58
CA PHE A 66 1.66 -1.92 -33.86
C PHE A 66 3.16 -1.64 -33.86
N ASP A 67 4.01 -2.64 -34.14
CA ASP A 67 5.47 -2.48 -34.29
C ASP A 67 6.17 -1.66 -33.17
N ASN A 68 5.73 -1.81 -31.91
CA ASN A 68 6.21 -1.05 -30.74
C ASN A 68 5.99 0.47 -30.83
N GLU A 69 5.04 0.92 -31.65
CA GLU A 69 4.59 2.31 -31.68
C GLU A 69 4.12 2.75 -30.26
N GLU A 70 4.41 3.99 -29.88
CA GLU A 70 3.96 4.53 -28.60
C GLU A 70 2.44 4.78 -28.61
N VAL A 71 1.74 4.08 -27.71
CA VAL A 71 0.29 4.18 -27.55
C VAL A 71 -0.03 4.68 -26.14
N ARG A 72 -0.79 5.77 -26.07
CA ARG A 72 -1.29 6.37 -24.83
C ARG A 72 -2.80 6.22 -24.76
N ILE A 73 -3.31 5.58 -23.71
CA ILE A 73 -4.73 5.47 -23.41
C ILE A 73 -5.02 6.38 -22.23
N ILE A 74 -5.93 7.33 -22.39
CA ILE A 74 -6.19 8.35 -21.37
C ILE A 74 -7.65 8.36 -20.92
N GLY A 75 -7.85 8.47 -19.61
CA GLY A 75 -9.16 8.74 -19.00
C GLY A 75 -9.44 10.24 -18.81
N ALA A 76 -8.75 11.09 -19.57
CA ALA A 76 -8.73 12.54 -19.38
C ALA A 76 -9.22 13.30 -20.63
N LYS A 77 -9.48 14.59 -20.43
CA LYS A 77 -9.78 15.53 -21.52
C LYS A 77 -8.65 16.54 -21.66
N LYS A 78 -8.21 16.73 -22.91
CA LYS A 78 -7.27 17.78 -23.28
C LYS A 78 -7.97 19.14 -23.35
N LEU A 79 -7.41 20.11 -22.65
CA LEU A 79 -7.84 21.50 -22.66
C LEU A 79 -7.03 22.29 -23.70
N ASP A 80 -7.68 23.25 -24.34
CA ASP A 80 -7.04 24.16 -25.28
C ASP A 80 -6.41 25.32 -24.53
N ILE A 81 -5.10 25.26 -24.30
CA ILE A 81 -4.37 26.25 -23.51
C ILE A 81 -4.56 27.70 -24.01
N SER A 82 -4.92 27.93 -25.28
CA SER A 82 -5.22 29.27 -25.78
C SER A 82 -6.45 29.91 -25.14
N LYS A 83 -7.34 29.11 -24.54
CA LYS A 83 -8.52 29.55 -23.80
C LYS A 83 -8.21 29.92 -22.35
N ALA A 84 -7.02 29.59 -21.84
CA ALA A 84 -6.59 30.03 -20.52
C ALA A 84 -6.35 31.55 -20.53
N THR A 85 -6.91 32.25 -19.55
CA THR A 85 -6.82 33.72 -19.45
C THR A 85 -6.15 34.14 -18.15
N ASN A 86 -5.52 35.31 -18.15
CA ASN A 86 -4.96 35.86 -16.92
C ASN A 86 -6.09 36.30 -15.99
N TYR A 87 -6.06 35.84 -14.74
CA TYR A 87 -7.01 36.25 -13.71
C TYR A 87 -6.44 37.40 -12.88
N LYS A 88 -5.43 37.12 -12.02
CA LYS A 88 -4.67 38.11 -11.25
C LYS A 88 -3.39 37.49 -10.70
N ASP A 89 -2.41 38.31 -10.32
CA ASP A 89 -1.20 37.89 -9.57
C ASP A 89 -0.42 36.71 -10.21
N GLY A 90 -0.46 36.61 -11.55
CA GLY A 90 0.18 35.53 -12.31
C GLY A 90 -0.65 34.24 -12.44
N ILE A 91 -1.81 34.16 -11.77
CA ILE A 91 -2.74 33.03 -11.86
C ILE A 91 -3.45 33.05 -13.22
N LEU A 92 -3.51 31.88 -13.85
CA LEU A 92 -4.34 31.63 -15.03
C LEU A 92 -5.67 30.99 -14.62
N GLN A 93 -6.71 31.26 -15.37
CA GLN A 93 -8.03 30.65 -15.21
C GLN A 93 -8.52 30.02 -16.52
N TYR A 94 -9.34 28.98 -16.39
CA TYR A 94 -9.99 28.27 -17.49
C TYR A 94 -11.46 27.97 -17.13
N ASP A 95 -12.41 28.43 -17.95
CA ASP A 95 -13.83 28.08 -17.77
C ASP A 95 -14.09 26.72 -18.41
N LEU A 96 -14.22 25.68 -17.58
CA LEU A 96 -14.38 24.30 -18.03
C LEU A 96 -15.74 24.09 -18.72
N ARG A 97 -16.77 24.89 -18.37
CA ARG A 97 -18.10 24.78 -18.97
C ARG A 97 -18.10 25.20 -20.43
N ALA A 98 -17.16 26.05 -20.84
CA ALA A 98 -16.98 26.43 -22.24
C ALA A 98 -16.52 25.26 -23.13
N ASP A 99 -16.06 24.17 -22.51
CA ASP A 99 -15.71 22.90 -23.16
C ASP A 99 -16.69 21.78 -22.79
N ASP A 100 -17.91 22.09 -22.37
CA ASP A 100 -18.94 21.11 -21.97
C ASP A 100 -18.50 20.18 -20.82
N ILE A 101 -17.59 20.62 -19.97
CA ILE A 101 -17.17 19.89 -18.77
C ILE A 101 -18.00 20.40 -17.59
N GLN A 102 -18.81 19.51 -17.01
CA GLN A 102 -19.69 19.84 -15.88
C GLN A 102 -19.47 18.91 -14.67
N ASP A 103 -18.72 17.82 -14.86
CA ASP A 103 -18.34 16.90 -13.80
C ASP A 103 -16.88 17.16 -13.42
N TYR A 104 -16.70 17.70 -12.21
CA TYR A 104 -15.40 18.06 -11.64
C TYR A 104 -14.94 17.06 -10.57
N GLY A 105 -15.63 15.93 -10.46
CA GLY A 105 -15.52 15.00 -9.35
C GLY A 105 -15.89 15.64 -8.01
N LYS A 106 -15.75 14.86 -6.93
CA LYS A 106 -16.12 15.28 -5.58
C LYS A 106 -14.95 15.10 -4.62
N MET A 107 -14.67 16.14 -3.85
CA MET A 107 -13.83 15.99 -2.67
C MET A 107 -14.61 15.22 -1.60
N ASN A 108 -13.98 14.22 -1.01
CA ASN A 108 -14.58 13.34 -0.01
C ASN A 108 -13.53 12.98 1.03
N ALA A 109 -13.99 12.52 2.19
CA ALA A 109 -13.08 12.13 3.24
C ALA A 109 -12.31 10.85 2.89
N ARG A 110 -11.01 10.82 3.22
CA ARG A 110 -10.02 9.80 2.82
C ARG A 110 -9.06 9.45 3.96
N GLY A 111 -8.35 8.34 3.84
CA GLY A 111 -7.37 7.89 4.86
C GLY A 111 -7.82 6.65 5.65
N PHE A 112 -7.30 6.52 6.86
CA PHE A 112 -7.44 5.32 7.68
C PHE A 112 -8.90 4.97 7.99
N GLY A 113 -9.26 3.71 7.78
CA GLY A 113 -10.62 3.21 8.01
C GLY A 113 -11.66 3.80 7.04
N ARG A 114 -11.24 4.46 5.95
CA ARG A 114 -12.13 4.98 4.90
C ARG A 114 -12.07 4.13 3.61
N PRO A 115 -13.19 4.05 2.87
CA PRO A 115 -13.27 3.27 1.65
C PRO A 115 -12.37 3.85 0.55
N TYR A 116 -11.97 2.99 -0.39
CA TYR A 116 -11.41 3.45 -1.67
C TYR A 116 -12.50 4.16 -2.45
N ILE A 117 -12.22 5.38 -2.90
CA ILE A 117 -13.16 6.23 -3.65
C ILE A 117 -12.42 6.98 -4.76
N HIS A 118 -13.11 7.27 -5.86
CA HIS A 118 -12.55 7.99 -7.02
C HIS A 118 -11.98 9.34 -6.63
N THR A 119 -10.88 9.76 -7.25
CA THR A 119 -10.33 11.10 -7.03
C THR A 119 -11.27 12.17 -7.59
N PRO A 120 -11.27 13.38 -7.02
CA PRO A 120 -11.86 14.52 -7.72
C PRO A 120 -11.09 14.78 -9.02
N MET A 121 -11.56 15.73 -9.84
CA MET A 121 -10.80 16.19 -10.99
C MET A 121 -9.39 16.67 -10.59
N GLU A 122 -8.41 16.18 -11.33
CA GLU A 122 -6.99 16.50 -11.20
C GLU A 122 -6.52 17.21 -12.47
N LEU A 123 -5.58 18.15 -12.29
CA LEU A 123 -4.91 18.84 -13.39
C LEU A 123 -3.55 18.18 -13.66
N PHE A 124 -3.26 17.94 -14.93
CA PHE A 124 -1.95 17.49 -15.38
C PHE A 124 -1.39 18.46 -16.42
N ILE A 125 -0.10 18.78 -16.30
CA ILE A 125 0.63 19.60 -17.26
C ILE A 125 1.85 18.81 -17.72
N ASN A 126 1.94 18.52 -19.02
CA ASN A 126 3.00 17.68 -19.61
C ASN A 126 3.19 16.36 -18.85
N HIS A 127 2.06 15.70 -18.55
CA HIS A 127 1.99 14.43 -17.79
C HIS A 127 2.36 14.51 -16.30
N VAL A 128 2.68 15.68 -15.77
CA VAL A 128 2.97 15.85 -14.35
C VAL A 128 1.67 16.23 -13.61
N PRO A 129 1.26 15.49 -12.57
CA PRO A 129 0.13 15.89 -11.73
C PRO A 129 0.46 17.20 -11.04
N GLN A 130 -0.46 18.17 -11.13
CA GLN A 130 -0.31 19.44 -10.44
C GLN A 130 -0.76 19.31 -8.99
N GLN A 131 -0.21 20.14 -8.11
CA GLN A 131 -0.52 20.10 -6.69
C GLN A 131 -1.82 20.85 -6.43
N LEU A 132 -2.82 20.20 -5.84
CA LEU A 132 -3.96 20.93 -5.31
C LEU A 132 -3.45 21.90 -4.24
N VAL A 133 -3.80 23.18 -4.37
CA VAL A 133 -3.29 24.25 -3.53
C VAL A 133 -3.37 23.87 -2.05
N ARG A 134 -2.24 23.98 -1.36
CA ARG A 134 -2.13 23.62 0.06
C ARG A 134 -1.57 24.75 0.91
N TYR A 135 -1.87 24.67 2.20
CA TYR A 135 -1.26 25.51 3.23
C TYR A 135 -1.00 24.73 4.53
N PRO A 136 0.18 24.85 5.15
CA PRO A 136 1.39 25.50 4.62
C PRO A 136 1.92 24.78 3.36
N LYS A 137 2.80 25.45 2.61
CA LYS A 137 3.33 24.93 1.33
C LYS A 137 4.15 23.66 1.48
N LYS A 138 4.90 23.52 2.58
CA LYS A 138 5.78 22.36 2.84
C LYS A 138 5.52 21.75 4.21
N ASP A 139 5.47 22.58 5.24
CA ASP A 139 5.25 22.15 6.63
C ASP A 139 3.78 21.79 6.93
N ASN A 140 3.58 21.24 8.12
CA ASN A 140 2.26 21.01 8.71
C ASN A 140 2.00 21.99 9.84
N MET A 141 0.75 22.41 9.97
CA MET A 141 0.23 23.08 11.16
C MET A 141 0.16 22.10 12.33
N LYS A 142 0.19 22.61 13.55
CA LYS A 142 0.03 21.82 14.77
C LYS A 142 -1.23 22.23 15.53
N MET A 143 -1.97 21.22 15.98
CA MET A 143 -3.02 21.42 16.98
C MET A 143 -2.37 21.87 18.29
N THR A 144 -2.93 22.89 18.93
CA THR A 144 -2.43 23.44 20.20
C THR A 144 -3.33 23.11 21.38
N GLU A 145 -4.63 22.94 21.12
CA GLU A 145 -5.64 22.60 22.12
C GLU A 145 -6.80 21.88 21.44
N VAL A 146 -7.27 20.77 22.01
CA VAL A 146 -8.52 20.10 21.61
C VAL A 146 -9.62 20.54 22.55
N LEU A 147 -10.66 21.18 22.01
CA LEU A 147 -11.82 21.67 22.77
C LEU A 147 -12.94 20.65 22.83
N ASP A 148 -13.06 19.84 21.78
CA ASP A 148 -14.05 18.77 21.63
C ASP A 148 -13.46 17.68 20.71
N SER A 149 -13.36 16.44 21.19
CA SER A 149 -12.83 15.34 20.38
C SER A 149 -13.74 14.94 19.22
N GLY A 150 -15.01 15.39 19.23
CA GLY A 150 -16.05 14.89 18.36
C GLY A 150 -16.53 13.51 18.79
N SER A 151 -17.28 12.85 17.92
CA SER A 151 -17.63 11.43 18.10
C SER A 151 -16.39 10.56 17.96
N VAL A 152 -16.38 9.44 18.68
CA VAL A 152 -15.31 8.44 18.60
C VAL A 152 -15.89 7.10 18.15
N PRO A 153 -16.00 6.87 16.82
CA PRO A 153 -16.58 5.64 16.30
C PRO A 153 -15.85 4.37 16.75
N ARG A 154 -14.55 4.46 17.02
CA ARG A 154 -13.76 3.36 17.60
C ARG A 154 -14.34 2.84 18.93
N HIS A 155 -15.06 3.68 19.67
CA HIS A 155 -15.69 3.36 20.95
C HIS A 155 -17.22 3.26 20.86
N GLY A 156 -17.77 3.15 19.64
CA GLY A 156 -19.19 2.94 19.40
C GLY A 156 -20.04 4.21 19.30
N ASP A 157 -19.44 5.41 19.36
CA ASP A 157 -20.17 6.65 19.06
C ASP A 157 -20.18 6.92 17.56
N PHE A 158 -21.27 6.53 16.90
CA PHE A 158 -21.49 6.71 15.47
C PHE A 158 -22.33 7.95 15.13
N SER A 159 -22.50 8.90 16.06
CA SER A 159 -23.24 10.14 15.78
C SER A 159 -22.57 11.07 14.77
N ASN A 160 -21.30 10.77 14.41
CA ASN A 160 -20.51 11.40 13.36
C ASN A 160 -20.29 12.92 13.55
N LYS A 161 -20.24 13.37 14.80
CA LYS A 161 -19.90 14.76 15.15
C LYS A 161 -18.40 14.98 14.95
N GLY A 162 -18.02 16.01 14.20
CA GLY A 162 -16.60 16.38 14.06
C GLY A 162 -16.02 17.06 15.30
N GLY A 163 -14.71 16.90 15.50
CA GLY A 163 -13.98 17.53 16.59
C GLY A 163 -13.72 19.03 16.36
N THR A 164 -13.47 19.75 17.45
CA THR A 164 -13.15 21.18 17.48
C THR A 164 -11.82 21.41 18.21
N PHE A 165 -10.92 22.19 17.60
CA PHE A 165 -9.59 22.42 18.15
C PHE A 165 -9.03 23.79 17.75
N ARG A 166 -7.93 24.20 18.40
CA ARG A 166 -7.10 25.36 18.04
C ARG A 166 -5.80 24.90 17.39
N CYS A 167 -5.16 25.77 16.62
CA CYS A 167 -3.85 25.51 16.02
C CYS A 167 -2.87 26.67 16.23
N ASP A 168 -1.62 26.45 15.82
CA ASP A 168 -0.50 27.39 15.94
C ASP A 168 -0.39 28.38 14.77
N HIS A 169 -1.29 28.34 13.79
CA HIS A 169 -1.26 29.22 12.62
C HIS A 169 -2.39 30.24 12.61
N GLU A 170 -2.04 31.53 12.70
CA GLU A 170 -3.00 32.64 12.66
C GLU A 170 -3.60 32.88 11.25
N LYS A 171 -2.87 32.51 10.19
CA LYS A 171 -3.26 32.80 8.79
C LYS A 171 -4.59 32.14 8.41
N ILE A 172 -4.88 30.95 8.93
CA ILE A 172 -6.13 30.21 8.67
C ILE A 172 -7.38 31.05 8.98
N PHE A 173 -7.32 31.90 10.00
CA PHE A 173 -8.43 32.76 10.42
C PHE A 173 -8.61 34.00 9.53
N THR A 174 -7.77 34.17 8.51
CA THR A 174 -7.89 35.27 7.54
C THR A 174 -8.62 34.86 6.26
N TRP A 175 -8.76 33.55 6.01
CA TRP A 175 -9.45 33.02 4.82
C TRP A 175 -10.91 33.46 4.77
N GLN A 176 -11.40 33.69 3.56
CA GLN A 176 -12.76 34.18 3.30
C GLN A 176 -13.63 33.08 2.73
N ASN A 177 -13.09 32.24 1.83
CA ASN A 177 -13.82 31.11 1.28
C ASN A 177 -13.31 29.79 1.89
N THR A 178 -14.14 29.17 2.72
CA THR A 178 -13.83 27.90 3.39
C THR A 178 -14.79 26.78 3.00
N GLU A 179 -15.65 26.99 1.99
CA GLU A 179 -16.76 26.09 1.66
C GLU A 179 -16.30 24.69 1.22
N GLU A 180 -15.14 24.55 0.57
CA GLU A 180 -14.55 23.27 0.12
C GLU A 180 -13.14 23.03 0.66
N VAL A 181 -12.83 23.55 1.86
CA VAL A 181 -11.52 23.32 2.50
C VAL A 181 -11.52 21.99 3.25
N TYR A 182 -10.47 21.21 3.02
CA TYR A 182 -10.21 19.94 3.72
C TYR A 182 -8.93 20.05 4.52
N LEU A 183 -8.89 19.39 5.67
CA LEU A 183 -7.68 19.22 6.47
C LEU A 183 -7.20 17.78 6.33
N ASN A 184 -5.95 17.62 5.91
CA ASN A 184 -5.28 16.34 5.74
C ASN A 184 -4.23 16.20 6.83
N GLY A 185 -4.28 15.12 7.61
CA GLY A 185 -3.32 14.94 8.70
C GLY A 185 -3.66 13.82 9.67
N TYR A 186 -2.97 13.83 10.82
CA TYR A 186 -3.12 12.83 11.88
C TYR A 186 -3.85 13.46 13.06
N PHE A 187 -5.15 13.19 13.19
CA PHE A 187 -5.98 13.82 14.21
C PHE A 187 -6.01 13.08 15.55
N GLY A 188 -5.65 11.79 15.57
CA GLY A 188 -5.74 10.96 16.79
C GLY A 188 -4.52 10.05 17.02
N ASN A 189 -4.02 9.37 15.99
CA ASN A 189 -2.85 8.47 16.07
C ASN A 189 -1.95 8.66 14.84
N GLY A 190 -0.64 8.39 14.97
CA GLY A 190 0.36 8.52 13.88
C GLY A 190 0.23 7.52 12.73
N PHE A 191 -0.57 6.46 12.88
CA PHE A 191 -0.89 5.50 11.82
C PHE A 191 -2.23 5.81 11.11
N ALA A 192 -3.07 6.65 11.72
CA ALA A 192 -4.45 6.88 11.30
C ALA A 192 -4.62 8.27 10.69
N ASP A 193 -4.10 8.45 9.47
CA ASP A 193 -4.31 9.67 8.71
C ASP A 193 -5.79 9.83 8.35
N ASP A 194 -6.19 11.08 8.13
CA ASP A 194 -7.52 11.39 7.65
C ASP A 194 -7.50 12.70 6.85
N SER A 195 -8.44 12.81 5.92
CA SER A 195 -8.73 14.02 5.16
C SER A 195 -10.19 14.40 5.44
N ILE A 196 -10.44 15.43 6.23
CA ILE A 196 -11.80 15.79 6.68
C ILE A 196 -12.13 17.22 6.28
N LYS A 197 -13.32 17.42 5.73
CA LYS A 197 -13.84 18.75 5.38
C LYS A 197 -14.04 19.60 6.62
N VAL A 198 -13.66 20.87 6.54
CA VAL A 198 -13.89 21.88 7.57
C VAL A 198 -15.36 22.29 7.60
N ALA A 199 -15.96 22.28 8.79
CA ALA A 199 -17.32 22.77 9.02
C ALA A 199 -17.34 24.27 9.33
N ASP A 200 -16.39 24.72 10.16
CA ASP A 200 -16.30 26.12 10.59
C ASP A 200 -14.86 26.53 10.91
N ILE A 201 -14.51 27.78 10.61
CA ILE A 201 -13.28 28.45 11.03
C ILE A 201 -13.70 29.73 11.73
N ASN A 202 -13.73 29.68 13.07
CA ASN A 202 -14.15 30.81 13.88
C ASN A 202 -12.98 31.76 14.14
N LYS A 203 -13.05 32.96 13.54
CA LYS A 203 -11.99 33.98 13.61
C LYS A 203 -11.82 34.59 14.99
N GLU A 204 -12.90 34.74 15.75
CA GLU A 204 -12.88 35.36 17.08
C GLU A 204 -12.38 34.37 18.14
N ALA A 205 -12.95 33.16 18.15
CA ALA A 205 -12.56 32.10 19.05
C ALA A 205 -11.21 31.45 18.68
N LYS A 206 -10.76 31.63 17.43
CA LYS A 206 -9.60 30.97 16.83
C LYS A 206 -9.70 29.44 16.89
N THR A 207 -10.83 28.92 16.45
CA THR A 207 -11.14 27.48 16.48
C THR A 207 -11.47 26.97 15.09
N ILE A 208 -11.19 25.68 14.86
CA ILE A 208 -11.54 24.95 13.65
C ILE A 208 -12.42 23.78 14.06
N THR A 209 -13.53 23.59 13.36
CA THR A 209 -14.47 22.48 13.58
C THR A 209 -14.54 21.62 12.32
N LEU A 210 -14.45 20.30 12.48
CA LEU A 210 -14.57 19.34 11.38
C LEU A 210 -16.04 18.98 11.11
N THR A 211 -16.36 18.60 9.88
CA THR A 211 -17.72 18.16 9.50
C THR A 211 -18.08 16.76 9.98
N GLN A 212 -17.08 15.91 10.19
CA GLN A 212 -17.27 14.48 10.48
C GLN A 212 -16.27 14.02 11.53
N ALA A 213 -16.57 12.88 12.15
CA ALA A 213 -15.69 12.25 13.12
C ALA A 213 -14.41 11.72 12.47
N HIS A 214 -13.32 11.78 13.23
CA HIS A 214 -12.15 10.91 13.04
C HIS A 214 -12.42 9.58 13.77
N LEU A 215 -11.94 8.45 13.25
CA LEU A 215 -12.24 7.13 13.83
C LEU A 215 -11.86 7.03 15.32
N TYR A 216 -10.75 7.65 15.73
CA TYR A 216 -10.26 7.67 17.11
C TYR A 216 -10.57 8.98 17.85
N GLY A 217 -11.37 9.86 17.26
CA GLY A 217 -11.58 11.22 17.76
C GLY A 217 -10.35 12.12 17.56
N VAL A 218 -10.58 13.43 17.63
CA VAL A 218 -9.50 14.43 17.59
C VAL A 218 -8.84 14.49 18.96
N ASN A 219 -7.55 14.16 19.05
CA ASN A 219 -6.78 14.11 20.28
C ASN A 219 -5.30 14.46 20.04
N LEU A 220 -4.67 15.09 21.04
CA LEU A 220 -3.24 15.38 21.05
C LEU A 220 -2.46 14.21 21.67
N THR A 221 -1.65 13.54 20.87
CA THR A 221 -0.72 12.49 21.32
C THR A 221 0.70 12.84 20.91
N SER A 222 1.69 12.02 21.28
CA SER A 222 3.08 12.19 20.83
C SER A 222 3.26 11.98 19.32
N SER A 223 2.31 11.32 18.64
CA SER A 223 2.39 10.95 17.22
C SER A 223 1.27 11.56 16.34
N SER A 224 0.39 12.39 16.92
CA SER A 224 -0.72 13.05 16.23
C SER A 224 -0.70 14.56 16.44
N GLY A 225 -1.66 15.28 15.84
CA GLY A 225 -1.78 16.73 15.99
C GLY A 225 -1.17 17.53 14.85
N VAL A 226 -0.75 16.90 13.76
CA VAL A 226 -0.18 17.57 12.59
C VAL A 226 -1.11 17.46 11.40
N PHE A 227 -1.34 18.59 10.71
CA PHE A 227 -2.23 18.65 9.54
C PHE A 227 -1.88 19.81 8.61
N HIS A 228 -2.36 19.76 7.38
CA HIS A 228 -2.35 20.90 6.46
C HIS A 228 -3.73 21.03 5.80
N ALA A 229 -4.02 22.21 5.29
CA ALA A 229 -5.26 22.48 4.57
C ALA A 229 -5.03 22.37 3.06
N VAL A 230 -6.05 21.92 2.32
CA VAL A 230 -6.06 21.89 0.85
C VAL A 230 -7.30 22.58 0.28
N ASN A 231 -7.19 23.01 -0.98
CA ASN A 231 -8.23 23.69 -1.77
C ASN A 231 -8.60 25.10 -1.25
N ILE A 232 -7.59 25.91 -0.89
CA ILE A 232 -7.75 27.30 -0.45
C ILE A 232 -7.27 28.25 -1.55
N PHE A 233 -8.20 28.94 -2.21
CA PHE A 233 -7.85 29.83 -3.33
C PHE A 233 -6.88 30.95 -2.94
N GLU A 234 -7.05 31.52 -1.75
CA GLU A 234 -6.20 32.60 -1.21
C GLU A 234 -4.73 32.19 -1.04
N GLU A 235 -4.43 30.89 -1.07
CA GLU A 235 -3.08 30.37 -0.93
C GLU A 235 -2.44 30.04 -2.28
N LEU A 236 -3.17 30.12 -3.40
CA LEU A 236 -2.66 29.77 -4.74
C LEU A 236 -1.57 30.74 -5.17
N SER A 237 -0.31 30.30 -5.13
CA SER A 237 0.83 31.23 -5.28
C SER A 237 2.13 30.64 -5.80
N GLU A 238 2.26 29.31 -5.90
CA GLU A 238 3.49 28.67 -6.37
C GLU A 238 3.28 27.95 -7.71
N PRO A 239 4.27 27.99 -8.64
CA PRO A 239 4.24 27.22 -9.88
C PRO A 239 3.88 25.76 -9.67
N GLY A 240 2.91 25.29 -10.46
CA GLY A 240 2.42 23.92 -10.39
C GLY A 240 1.30 23.67 -9.37
N GLU A 241 0.82 24.72 -8.71
CA GLU A 241 -0.41 24.64 -7.91
C GLU A 241 -1.67 24.90 -8.74
N TYR A 242 -2.77 24.28 -8.35
CA TYR A 242 -4.09 24.56 -8.89
C TYR A 242 -5.18 24.62 -7.81
N TYR A 243 -6.26 25.34 -8.11
CA TYR A 243 -7.48 25.43 -7.33
C TYR A 243 -8.67 25.14 -8.27
N MET A 244 -9.60 24.32 -7.81
CA MET A 244 -10.79 23.98 -8.57
C MET A 244 -12.03 24.59 -7.93
N ASP A 245 -12.59 25.63 -8.56
CA ASP A 245 -13.89 26.17 -8.19
C ASP A 245 -15.00 25.31 -8.80
N ARG A 246 -15.43 24.28 -8.07
CA ARG A 246 -16.46 23.34 -8.55
C ARG A 246 -17.84 23.95 -8.68
N LYS A 247 -18.11 25.05 -7.96
CA LYS A 247 -19.39 25.75 -8.00
C LYS A 247 -19.52 26.54 -9.29
N GLU A 248 -18.47 27.28 -9.64
CA GLU A 248 -18.46 28.11 -10.84
C GLU A 248 -17.95 27.37 -12.08
N GLY A 249 -17.29 26.22 -11.91
CA GLY A 249 -16.71 25.44 -13.01
C GLY A 249 -15.44 26.06 -13.58
N ILE A 250 -14.65 26.72 -12.73
CA ILE A 250 -13.44 27.43 -13.14
C ILE A 250 -12.22 26.77 -12.51
N LEU A 251 -11.29 26.35 -13.37
CA LEU A 251 -9.97 25.89 -12.97
C LEU A 251 -9.02 27.08 -12.90
N TYR A 252 -8.43 27.31 -11.74
CA TYR A 252 -7.37 28.29 -11.54
C TYR A 252 -6.04 27.58 -11.32
N PHE A 253 -4.96 28.03 -11.95
CA PHE A 253 -3.65 27.41 -11.76
C PHE A 253 -2.53 28.43 -11.90
N TYR A 254 -1.46 28.20 -11.13
CA TYR A 254 -0.24 28.98 -11.25
C TYR A 254 0.67 28.32 -12.30
N PRO A 255 1.05 29.03 -13.37
CA PRO A 255 1.76 28.43 -14.48
C PRO A 255 3.12 27.88 -14.06
N ILE A 256 3.48 26.70 -14.57
CA ILE A 256 4.85 26.17 -14.47
C ILE A 256 5.81 27.00 -15.31
N GLU A 257 7.11 26.91 -15.01
CA GLU A 257 8.14 27.50 -15.85
C GLU A 257 8.07 26.92 -17.27
N GLY A 258 8.16 27.78 -18.29
CA GLY A 258 8.17 27.36 -19.69
C GLY A 258 6.79 27.03 -20.30
N LEU A 259 5.68 27.32 -19.59
CA LEU A 259 4.33 27.15 -20.12
C LEU A 259 4.17 27.85 -21.49
N ASN A 260 3.71 27.10 -22.50
CA ASN A 260 3.57 27.60 -23.87
C ASN A 260 2.47 26.85 -24.65
N MET A 261 2.23 27.24 -25.92
CA MET A 261 1.15 26.69 -26.74
C MET A 261 1.25 25.20 -27.08
N GLU A 262 2.42 24.59 -26.94
CA GLU A 262 2.64 23.15 -27.14
C GLU A 262 2.39 22.32 -25.88
N THR A 263 2.19 22.99 -24.74
CA THR A 263 1.96 22.33 -23.45
C THR A 263 0.69 21.48 -23.47
N GLU A 264 0.80 20.24 -22.98
CA GLU A 264 -0.34 19.35 -22.79
C GLU A 264 -1.02 19.68 -21.46
N LEU A 265 -2.18 20.34 -21.53
CA LEU A 265 -3.04 20.66 -20.39
C LEU A 265 -4.20 19.65 -20.32
N MET A 266 -4.26 18.84 -19.27
CA MET A 266 -5.24 17.74 -19.15
C MET A 266 -6.00 17.81 -17.83
N VAL A 267 -7.27 17.41 -17.87
CA VAL A 267 -8.07 17.16 -16.66
C VAL A 267 -8.64 15.74 -16.66
N SER A 268 -8.53 15.03 -15.53
CA SER A 268 -9.05 13.65 -15.40
C SER A 268 -10.57 13.62 -15.48
N MET A 269 -11.14 12.64 -16.20
CA MET A 269 -12.58 12.53 -16.44
C MET A 269 -13.15 11.14 -16.13
N LEU A 270 -12.52 10.03 -16.48
CA LEU A 270 -13.15 8.72 -16.36
C LEU A 270 -13.09 8.17 -14.93
N GLU A 271 -14.24 7.90 -14.30
CA GLU A 271 -14.34 7.25 -12.98
C GLU A 271 -14.34 5.73 -13.06
N ASP A 272 -15.03 5.14 -14.04
CA ASP A 272 -15.06 3.70 -14.23
C ASP A 272 -13.66 3.17 -14.59
N PRO A 273 -13.35 1.88 -14.33
CA PRO A 273 -12.05 1.34 -14.69
C PRO A 273 -11.78 1.46 -16.19
N MET A 274 -10.58 1.85 -16.60
CA MET A 274 -10.30 2.06 -18.03
C MET A 274 -10.41 0.76 -18.83
N PHE A 275 -9.88 -0.34 -18.30
CA PHE A 275 -10.07 -1.69 -18.82
C PHE A 275 -10.76 -2.57 -17.78
N CYS A 276 -11.78 -3.33 -18.18
CA CYS A 276 -12.45 -4.32 -17.32
C CYS A 276 -12.39 -5.70 -17.98
N LEU A 277 -11.74 -6.68 -17.33
CA LEU A 277 -11.70 -8.07 -17.75
C LEU A 277 -12.53 -8.92 -16.78
N MET A 278 -13.71 -9.35 -17.21
CA MET A 278 -14.66 -10.12 -16.42
C MET A 278 -14.81 -11.53 -17.00
N ASN A 279 -14.53 -12.57 -16.22
CA ASN A 279 -14.52 -13.97 -16.67
C ASN A 279 -13.65 -14.21 -17.93
N CYS A 280 -12.49 -13.56 -17.99
CA CYS A 280 -11.59 -13.63 -19.15
C CYS A 280 -10.50 -14.69 -18.97
N THR A 281 -10.09 -15.34 -20.06
CA THR A 281 -9.02 -16.34 -20.05
C THR A 281 -7.94 -16.03 -21.08
N ASN A 282 -6.67 -16.00 -20.67
CA ASN A 282 -5.54 -15.76 -21.59
C ASN A 282 -5.71 -14.46 -22.40
N VAL A 283 -6.22 -13.40 -21.77
CA VAL A 283 -6.29 -12.05 -22.33
C VAL A 283 -5.07 -11.26 -21.88
N SER A 284 -4.45 -10.51 -22.80
CA SER A 284 -3.30 -9.67 -22.49
C SER A 284 -3.42 -8.22 -22.96
N ILE A 285 -2.89 -7.31 -22.15
CA ILE A 285 -2.75 -5.88 -22.44
C ILE A 285 -1.25 -5.56 -22.32
N GLN A 286 -0.63 -5.10 -23.40
CA GLN A 286 0.84 -5.04 -23.48
C GLN A 286 1.37 -3.70 -23.98
N ASN A 287 2.53 -3.29 -23.45
CA ASN A 287 3.41 -2.26 -23.99
C ASN A 287 2.72 -0.92 -24.32
N MET A 288 1.84 -0.44 -23.42
CA MET A 288 1.13 0.82 -23.59
C MET A 288 1.19 1.68 -22.33
N ILE A 289 0.98 2.98 -22.51
CA ILE A 289 0.83 3.95 -21.42
C ILE A 289 -0.67 4.09 -21.14
N ILE A 290 -1.09 3.86 -19.89
CA ILE A 290 -2.48 4.04 -19.44
C ILE A 290 -2.46 5.06 -18.32
N GLU A 291 -3.14 6.20 -18.50
CA GLU A 291 -2.98 7.33 -17.59
C GLU A 291 -4.20 8.26 -17.42
N MET A 292 -4.15 9.06 -16.36
CA MET A 292 -5.02 10.21 -16.10
C MET A 292 -6.52 9.88 -15.96
N CYS A 293 -6.87 8.81 -15.25
CA CYS A 293 -8.27 8.53 -14.86
C CYS A 293 -8.51 8.84 -13.37
N ARG A 294 -9.79 9.02 -12.99
CA ARG A 294 -10.21 9.22 -11.59
C ARG A 294 -10.34 7.91 -10.80
N GLY A 295 -10.44 6.80 -11.51
CA GLY A 295 -10.69 5.47 -10.96
C GLY A 295 -9.50 4.52 -11.03
N ILE A 296 -9.81 3.29 -11.44
CA ILE A 296 -8.86 2.19 -11.62
C ILE A 296 -8.36 2.18 -13.08
N ALA A 297 -7.08 1.89 -13.33
CA ALA A 297 -6.64 1.71 -14.72
C ALA A 297 -7.10 0.36 -15.29
N ILE A 298 -6.75 -0.74 -14.63
CA ILE A 298 -7.12 -2.10 -15.09
C ILE A 298 -7.81 -2.86 -13.96
N TYR A 299 -9.02 -3.34 -14.24
CA TYR A 299 -9.82 -4.17 -13.35
C TYR A 299 -9.98 -5.58 -13.92
N MET A 300 -9.79 -6.60 -13.08
CA MET A 300 -9.99 -7.99 -13.42
C MET A 300 -10.82 -8.69 -12.34
N GLU A 301 -11.83 -9.47 -12.73
CA GLU A 301 -12.55 -10.39 -11.85
C GLU A 301 -12.91 -11.64 -12.62
N GLU A 302 -12.94 -12.78 -11.94
CA GLU A 302 -13.29 -14.09 -12.49
C GLU A 302 -12.44 -14.41 -13.73
N GLY A 303 -11.66 -15.49 -13.72
CA GLY A 303 -10.87 -15.81 -14.91
C GLY A 303 -9.57 -16.49 -14.63
N LYS A 304 -8.78 -16.62 -15.69
CA LYS A 304 -7.57 -17.41 -15.65
C LYS A 304 -6.50 -16.93 -16.62
N GLY A 305 -5.26 -16.80 -16.15
CA GLY A 305 -4.13 -16.62 -17.06
C GLY A 305 -4.12 -15.30 -17.82
N ASN A 306 -4.83 -14.27 -17.34
CA ASN A 306 -4.76 -12.93 -17.94
C ASN A 306 -3.44 -12.24 -17.59
N HIS A 307 -2.90 -11.46 -18.52
CA HIS A 307 -1.54 -10.91 -18.43
C HIS A 307 -1.48 -9.42 -18.75
N ILE A 308 -1.01 -8.62 -17.80
CA ILE A 308 -0.67 -7.20 -18.04
C ILE A 308 0.85 -7.10 -18.12
N ASP A 309 1.38 -6.68 -19.26
CA ASP A 309 2.81 -6.77 -19.54
C ASP A 309 3.43 -5.49 -20.10
N GLY A 310 4.55 -5.03 -19.55
CA GLY A 310 5.32 -3.93 -20.15
C GLY A 310 4.58 -2.58 -20.17
N CYS A 311 3.50 -2.44 -19.40
CA CYS A 311 2.68 -1.24 -19.38
C CYS A 311 3.24 -0.17 -18.42
N ILE A 312 3.05 1.09 -18.79
CA ILE A 312 3.22 2.22 -17.88
C ILE A 312 1.84 2.63 -17.38
N LEU A 313 1.58 2.48 -16.08
CA LEU A 313 0.33 2.90 -15.45
C LEU A 313 0.62 4.10 -14.54
N ARG A 314 0.22 5.30 -14.95
CA ARG A 314 0.56 6.52 -14.18
C ARG A 314 -0.58 7.50 -14.06
N ASN A 315 -0.51 8.41 -13.09
CA ASN A 315 -1.52 9.45 -12.92
C ASN A 315 -2.93 8.86 -12.72
N ILE A 316 -3.04 7.82 -11.90
CA ILE A 316 -4.27 7.05 -11.70
C ILE A 316 -4.93 7.47 -10.39
N GLY A 317 -6.24 7.67 -10.37
CA GLY A 317 -6.94 8.16 -9.18
C GLY A 317 -7.01 7.15 -8.03
N VAL A 318 -7.19 5.86 -8.32
CA VAL A 318 -7.29 4.81 -7.28
C VAL A 318 -6.05 3.91 -7.31
N VAL A 319 -6.10 2.79 -8.05
CA VAL A 319 -5.00 1.83 -8.21
C VAL A 319 -4.73 1.57 -9.69
N GLY A 320 -3.48 1.24 -10.03
CA GLY A 320 -3.11 0.84 -11.38
C GLY A 320 -3.79 -0.47 -11.80
N VAL A 321 -3.75 -1.49 -10.93
CA VAL A 321 -4.39 -2.79 -11.22
C VAL A 321 -5.19 -3.28 -10.01
N CYS A 322 -6.40 -3.77 -10.25
CA CYS A 322 -7.24 -4.45 -9.27
C CYS A 322 -7.59 -5.87 -9.78
N ILE A 323 -7.33 -6.89 -8.97
CA ILE A 323 -7.67 -8.29 -9.24
C ILE A 323 -8.62 -8.78 -8.13
N GLY A 324 -9.88 -9.02 -8.49
CA GLY A 324 -10.98 -9.39 -7.62
C GLY A 324 -11.92 -8.23 -7.28
N LYS A 325 -13.20 -8.56 -7.07
CA LYS A 325 -14.29 -7.69 -6.66
C LYS A 325 -13.97 -6.90 -5.41
N GLY A 326 -14.42 -5.65 -5.35
CA GLY A 326 -14.39 -4.85 -4.13
C GLY A 326 -15.54 -5.17 -3.20
N VAL A 327 -15.72 -4.32 -2.19
CA VAL A 327 -16.83 -4.40 -1.24
C VAL A 327 -17.56 -3.07 -1.24
N LYS A 328 -18.89 -3.11 -1.34
CA LYS A 328 -19.73 -1.90 -1.30
C LYS A 328 -19.46 -1.12 -0.01
N PRO A 329 -19.06 0.16 -0.09
CA PRO A 329 -18.75 0.98 1.09
C PRO A 329 -19.93 1.08 2.06
N ASP A 330 -19.61 1.05 3.35
CA ASP A 330 -20.57 1.43 4.38
C ASP A 330 -20.76 2.94 4.46
N THR A 331 -21.95 3.37 4.89
CA THR A 331 -22.26 4.80 5.08
C THR A 331 -21.85 5.33 6.45
N THR A 332 -21.52 4.44 7.40
CA THR A 332 -21.07 4.79 8.75
C THR A 332 -19.57 4.56 8.87
N LEU A 333 -18.84 5.52 9.43
CA LEU A 333 -17.41 5.33 9.71
C LEU A 333 -17.25 4.31 10.86
N ARG A 334 -16.69 3.14 10.56
CA ARG A 334 -16.35 2.10 11.53
C ARG A 334 -15.11 1.33 11.09
N LEU A 335 -14.39 0.76 12.07
CA LEU A 335 -13.15 0.02 11.83
C LEU A 335 -13.41 -1.27 11.04
N SER A 336 -14.53 -1.95 11.29
CA SER A 336 -14.93 -3.16 10.61
C SER A 336 -16.44 -3.23 10.35
N TYR A 337 -16.82 -3.91 9.27
CA TYR A 337 -18.22 -4.26 8.97
C TYR A 337 -18.30 -5.40 7.95
N THR A 338 -19.44 -6.09 7.88
CA THR A 338 -19.73 -7.03 6.78
C THR A 338 -20.52 -6.32 5.69
N GLY A 339 -19.99 -6.35 4.46
CA GLY A 339 -20.52 -5.71 3.27
C GLY A 339 -20.71 -6.71 2.14
N GLU A 340 -21.21 -6.24 1.00
CA GLU A 340 -21.47 -7.07 -0.17
C GLU A 340 -20.39 -6.87 -1.23
N LEU A 341 -19.99 -7.94 -1.92
CA LEU A 341 -19.06 -7.85 -3.04
C LEU A 341 -19.66 -7.03 -4.19
N VAL A 342 -18.84 -6.19 -4.82
CA VAL A 342 -19.21 -5.35 -5.96
C VAL A 342 -18.14 -5.40 -7.04
N SER A 343 -18.57 -5.50 -8.30
CA SER A 343 -17.67 -5.47 -9.46
C SER A 343 -17.18 -4.04 -9.73
N LYS A 344 -16.00 -3.92 -10.36
CA LYS A 344 -15.41 -2.67 -10.89
C LYS A 344 -15.02 -1.61 -9.84
N GLU A 345 -15.13 -1.92 -8.56
CA GLU A 345 -14.77 -1.02 -7.46
C GLU A 345 -13.87 -1.74 -6.45
N LEU A 346 -13.20 -0.99 -5.57
CA LEU A 346 -12.55 -1.52 -4.36
C LEU A 346 -13.37 -1.25 -3.10
N GLY A 347 -13.93 -0.05 -3.00
CA GLY A 347 -14.87 0.36 -1.95
C GLY A 347 -14.36 0.12 -0.52
N GLY A 348 -15.21 -0.44 0.34
CA GLY A 348 -14.95 -0.68 1.77
C GLY A 348 -14.18 -1.98 2.08
N TRP A 349 -13.34 -2.47 1.15
CA TRP A 349 -12.57 -3.71 1.34
C TRP A 349 -11.80 -3.75 2.67
N GLY A 350 -11.11 -2.67 3.03
CA GLY A 350 -10.21 -2.66 4.19
C GLY A 350 -10.93 -2.84 5.52
N GLN A 351 -12.15 -2.31 5.65
CA GLN A 351 -12.99 -2.52 6.82
C GLN A 351 -13.69 -3.88 6.77
N HIS A 352 -13.97 -4.38 5.57
CA HIS A 352 -14.60 -5.68 5.38
C HIS A 352 -13.70 -6.84 5.80
N ILE A 353 -12.44 -6.83 5.36
CA ILE A 353 -11.51 -7.94 5.57
C ILE A 353 -11.28 -8.21 7.06
N TYR A 354 -11.29 -7.18 7.92
CA TYR A 354 -11.13 -7.32 9.37
C TYR A 354 -12.22 -8.17 10.06
N ASP A 355 -13.42 -8.28 9.51
CA ASP A 355 -14.50 -9.11 10.08
C ASP A 355 -14.75 -10.40 9.29
N ASN A 356 -14.22 -10.48 8.06
CA ASN A 356 -14.58 -11.48 7.06
C ASN A 356 -13.29 -12.01 6.43
N HIS A 357 -12.46 -12.62 7.26
CA HIS A 357 -11.13 -13.12 6.90
C HIS A 357 -11.18 -14.28 5.91
N ASP A 358 -12.33 -14.93 5.74
CA ASP A 358 -12.62 -15.93 4.72
C ASP A 358 -12.98 -15.34 3.34
N LEU A 359 -12.83 -14.03 3.15
CA LEU A 359 -13.17 -13.34 1.91
C LEU A 359 -12.52 -13.99 0.68
N ASN A 360 -13.35 -14.33 -0.30
CA ASN A 360 -12.92 -14.63 -1.66
C ASN A 360 -13.52 -13.59 -2.61
N ARG A 361 -12.66 -12.71 -3.13
CA ARG A 361 -13.05 -11.61 -4.03
C ARG A 361 -13.33 -12.05 -5.46
N MET A 362 -13.42 -13.34 -5.76
CA MET A 362 -13.62 -13.86 -7.12
C MET A 362 -12.53 -13.34 -8.07
N ALA A 363 -11.28 -13.35 -7.61
CA ALA A 363 -10.16 -12.76 -8.37
C ALA A 363 -9.71 -13.61 -9.58
N GLY A 364 -10.09 -14.89 -9.64
CA GLY A 364 -9.55 -15.84 -10.61
C GLY A 364 -8.18 -16.39 -10.20
N GLU A 365 -7.51 -17.06 -11.14
CA GLU A 365 -6.25 -17.78 -10.89
C GLU A 365 -5.21 -17.57 -12.01
N ALA A 366 -3.94 -17.74 -11.66
CA ALA A 366 -2.80 -17.67 -12.57
C ALA A 366 -2.70 -16.35 -13.37
N HIS A 367 -3.20 -15.23 -12.84
CA HIS A 367 -2.99 -13.91 -13.44
C HIS A 367 -1.55 -13.46 -13.26
N LEU A 368 -1.00 -12.77 -14.25
CA LEU A 368 0.35 -12.22 -14.22
C LEU A 368 0.31 -10.72 -14.48
N ILE A 369 0.93 -9.95 -13.60
CA ILE A 369 1.29 -8.55 -13.86
C ILE A 369 2.81 -8.51 -13.95
N SER A 370 3.37 -8.19 -15.10
CA SER A 370 4.82 -8.16 -15.26
C SER A 370 5.38 -7.01 -16.05
N ASN A 371 6.66 -6.70 -15.78
CA ASN A 371 7.43 -5.69 -16.52
C ASN A 371 6.76 -4.30 -16.53
N CYS A 372 5.86 -4.04 -15.56
CA CYS A 372 5.10 -2.80 -15.52
C CYS A 372 5.81 -1.74 -14.69
N HIS A 373 5.58 -0.48 -15.06
CA HIS A 373 6.00 0.68 -14.30
C HIS A 373 4.76 1.43 -13.81
N ILE A 374 4.52 1.43 -12.50
CA ILE A 374 3.31 1.97 -11.89
C ILE A 374 3.69 3.10 -10.93
N TYR A 375 3.20 4.32 -11.19
CA TYR A 375 3.57 5.47 -10.36
C TYR A 375 2.55 6.60 -10.36
N GLU A 376 2.63 7.52 -9.39
CA GLU A 376 1.69 8.66 -9.25
C GLU A 376 0.23 8.22 -9.16
N THR A 377 -0.04 7.17 -8.37
CA THR A 377 -1.39 6.65 -8.12
C THR A 377 -2.00 7.27 -6.85
N GLY A 378 -3.33 7.41 -6.78
CA GLY A 378 -3.98 8.12 -5.67
C GLY A 378 -4.17 7.29 -4.40
N ALA A 379 -4.36 5.97 -4.50
CA ALA A 379 -4.67 5.08 -3.37
C ALA A 379 -4.10 3.66 -3.55
N GLY A 380 -2.79 3.54 -3.77
CA GLY A 380 -2.06 2.28 -3.90
C GLY A 380 -1.66 1.94 -5.34
N GLY A 381 -0.78 0.96 -5.53
CA GLY A 381 -0.30 0.56 -6.86
C GLY A 381 -1.12 -0.58 -7.47
N ILE A 382 -1.06 -1.75 -6.85
CA ILE A 382 -1.79 -2.97 -7.24
C ILE A 382 -2.58 -3.48 -6.05
N HIS A 383 -3.80 -3.96 -6.30
CA HIS A 383 -4.58 -4.70 -5.33
C HIS A 383 -4.90 -6.10 -5.87
N MET A 384 -4.17 -7.09 -5.38
CA MET A 384 -4.22 -8.48 -5.87
C MET A 384 -4.88 -9.39 -4.84
N GLY A 385 -6.09 -9.87 -5.14
CA GLY A 385 -6.69 -11.00 -4.43
C GLY A 385 -6.48 -12.34 -5.15
N GLY A 386 -7.05 -13.39 -4.58
CA GLY A 386 -7.17 -14.70 -5.21
C GLY A 386 -6.81 -15.86 -4.30
N GLY A 387 -7.48 -16.99 -4.50
CA GLY A 387 -7.40 -18.17 -3.65
C GLY A 387 -8.59 -18.20 -2.70
N ASP A 388 -8.79 -19.36 -2.08
CA ASP A 388 -9.89 -19.61 -1.16
C ASP A 388 -9.33 -20.07 0.18
N ARG A 389 -9.48 -19.22 1.20
CA ARG A 389 -8.96 -19.46 2.55
C ARG A 389 -9.74 -20.53 3.30
N ILE A 390 -11.02 -20.79 2.97
CA ILE A 390 -11.78 -21.87 3.62
C ILE A 390 -11.18 -23.22 3.25
N THR A 391 -10.78 -23.37 1.97
CA THR A 391 -10.24 -24.63 1.44
C THR A 391 -8.71 -24.66 1.36
N LEU A 392 -8.04 -23.52 1.62
CA LEU A 392 -6.60 -23.30 1.37
C LEU A 392 -6.21 -23.59 -0.09
N THR A 393 -7.13 -23.32 -1.04
CA THR A 393 -6.88 -23.48 -2.48
C THR A 393 -6.12 -22.26 -3.01
N PRO A 394 -4.90 -22.43 -3.57
CA PRO A 394 -4.10 -21.31 -4.06
C PRO A 394 -4.60 -20.77 -5.41
N ALA A 395 -4.52 -19.46 -5.62
CA ALA A 395 -4.77 -18.87 -6.95
C ALA A 395 -3.52 -18.80 -7.83
N ASN A 396 -2.32 -18.70 -7.26
CA ASN A 396 -1.07 -18.54 -8.02
C ASN A 396 -1.07 -17.27 -8.90
N ASN A 397 -1.70 -16.19 -8.46
CA ASN A 397 -1.55 -14.88 -9.11
C ASN A 397 -0.17 -14.31 -8.77
N GLU A 398 0.48 -13.64 -9.72
CA GLU A 398 1.83 -13.13 -9.56
C GLU A 398 1.97 -11.67 -10.03
N VAL A 399 2.66 -10.86 -9.22
CA VAL A 399 3.28 -9.61 -9.65
C VAL A 399 4.78 -9.85 -9.77
N ARG A 400 5.35 -9.68 -10.97
CA ARG A 400 6.76 -9.98 -11.23
C ARG A 400 7.47 -8.88 -12.01
N ASN A 401 8.67 -8.52 -11.60
CA ASN A 401 9.52 -7.60 -12.36
C ASN A 401 8.85 -6.23 -12.61
N CYS A 402 8.15 -5.70 -11.61
CA CYS A 402 7.48 -4.41 -11.68
C CYS A 402 8.22 -3.35 -10.85
N SER A 403 8.26 -2.12 -11.35
CA SER A 403 8.72 -0.94 -10.61
C SER A 403 7.50 -0.14 -10.16
N ILE A 404 7.30 0.00 -8.85
CA ILE A 404 6.12 0.65 -8.26
C ILE A 404 6.57 1.69 -7.23
N HIS A 405 6.21 2.95 -7.43
CA HIS A 405 6.63 4.05 -6.55
C HIS A 405 5.72 5.27 -6.63
N ASP A 406 5.90 6.23 -5.72
CA ASP A 406 5.09 7.46 -5.66
C ASP A 406 3.57 7.17 -5.69
N CYS A 407 3.17 6.10 -5.00
CA CYS A 407 1.77 5.80 -4.74
C CYS A 407 1.23 6.69 -3.62
N ASN A 408 -0.09 6.81 -3.55
CA ASN A 408 -0.85 7.46 -2.47
C ASN A 408 -0.83 8.99 -2.48
N ARG A 409 -1.07 9.59 -3.66
CA ARG A 409 -1.24 11.05 -3.78
C ARG A 409 -2.45 11.57 -2.99
N TRP A 410 -3.45 10.72 -2.74
CA TRP A 410 -4.71 11.09 -2.07
C TRP A 410 -4.99 10.35 -0.75
N ASP A 411 -4.71 9.05 -0.67
CA ASP A 411 -4.97 8.23 0.51
C ASP A 411 -3.65 7.70 1.10
N LYS A 412 -3.18 8.27 2.22
CA LYS A 412 -1.79 8.04 2.68
C LYS A 412 -1.54 6.66 3.29
N THR A 413 -2.35 6.22 4.26
CA THR A 413 -2.07 4.99 5.01
C THR A 413 -3.00 3.82 4.63
N TYR A 414 -2.53 2.59 4.86
CA TYR A 414 -3.28 1.34 4.61
C TYR A 414 -3.72 1.09 3.16
N LYS A 415 -3.08 1.76 2.20
CA LYS A 415 -3.17 1.52 0.76
C LYS A 415 -1.74 1.28 0.24
N ALA A 416 -1.27 0.04 0.13
CA ALA A 416 0.14 -0.20 -0.16
C ALA A 416 0.49 -0.03 -1.65
N CYS A 417 1.79 -0.03 -1.98
CA CYS A 417 2.21 -0.22 -3.37
C CYS A 417 1.61 -1.53 -3.93
N ILE A 418 1.61 -2.61 -3.14
CA ILE A 418 0.88 -3.84 -3.45
C ILE A 418 0.10 -4.32 -2.23
N ASN A 419 -1.22 -4.37 -2.32
CA ASN A 419 -2.02 -5.17 -1.40
C ASN A 419 -2.14 -6.59 -1.96
N ILE A 420 -1.91 -7.59 -1.12
CA ILE A 420 -2.02 -9.01 -1.44
C ILE A 420 -2.95 -9.69 -0.44
N GLU A 421 -3.93 -10.44 -0.94
CA GLU A 421 -4.80 -11.27 -0.10
C GLU A 421 -5.05 -12.67 -0.70
N GLY A 422 -5.64 -13.55 0.12
CA GLY A 422 -6.15 -14.85 -0.30
C GLY A 422 -5.21 -16.01 0.00
N VAL A 423 -4.86 -16.83 -1.00
CA VAL A 423 -4.00 -18.01 -0.81
C VAL A 423 -3.04 -18.19 -1.99
N GLY A 424 -1.76 -18.38 -1.71
CA GLY A 424 -0.78 -18.89 -2.69
C GLY A 424 -0.40 -17.91 -3.80
N ASN A 425 -0.58 -16.61 -3.59
CA ASN A 425 -0.14 -15.57 -4.52
C ASN A 425 1.31 -15.15 -4.29
N LYS A 426 1.94 -14.54 -5.29
CA LYS A 426 3.39 -14.27 -5.31
C LYS A 426 3.73 -12.84 -5.73
N ILE A 427 4.74 -12.26 -5.09
CA ILE A 427 5.36 -11.00 -5.50
C ILE A 427 6.86 -11.24 -5.64
N SER A 428 7.39 -11.11 -6.86
CA SER A 428 8.79 -11.39 -7.13
C SER A 428 9.52 -10.38 -8.00
N HIS A 429 10.83 -10.22 -7.75
CA HIS A 429 11.69 -9.36 -8.55
C HIS A 429 11.16 -7.93 -8.74
N CYS A 430 10.40 -7.39 -7.78
CA CYS A 430 9.85 -6.05 -7.88
C CYS A 430 10.76 -5.02 -7.21
N LYS A 431 10.64 -3.77 -7.64
CA LYS A 431 11.24 -2.61 -6.99
C LYS A 431 10.12 -1.72 -6.44
N LEU A 432 9.99 -1.66 -5.11
CA LEU A 432 8.90 -0.95 -4.42
C LEU A 432 9.49 0.17 -3.57
N TYR A 433 9.19 1.43 -3.89
CA TYR A 433 9.90 2.53 -3.26
C TYR A 433 9.16 3.87 -3.25
N ASP A 434 9.69 4.82 -2.48
CA ASP A 434 9.17 6.20 -2.39
C ASP A 434 7.65 6.26 -2.15
N ALA A 435 7.19 5.56 -1.12
CA ALA A 435 5.79 5.53 -0.71
C ALA A 435 5.60 6.08 0.72
N PRO A 436 4.49 6.77 1.02
CA PRO A 436 4.24 7.30 2.36
C PRO A 436 3.99 6.19 3.38
N GLY A 437 3.38 5.08 2.95
CA GLY A 437 3.00 3.94 3.78
C GLY A 437 3.72 2.66 3.38
N PHE A 438 3.02 1.53 3.51
CA PHE A 438 3.56 0.18 3.29
C PHE A 438 3.94 -0.04 1.81
N ALA A 439 4.99 -0.82 1.57
CA ALA A 439 5.25 -1.37 0.24
C ALA A 439 4.28 -2.53 -0.05
N ILE A 440 4.08 -3.42 0.94
CA ILE A 440 3.18 -4.57 0.82
C ILE A 440 2.26 -4.64 2.04
N TYR A 441 0.95 -4.70 1.80
CA TYR A 441 -0.04 -5.00 2.84
C TYR A 441 -0.61 -6.39 2.57
N LEU A 442 -0.41 -7.31 3.51
CA LEU A 442 -0.69 -8.73 3.34
C LEU A 442 -1.82 -9.18 4.27
N HIS A 443 -2.75 -9.93 3.67
CA HIS A 443 -3.71 -10.81 4.34
C HIS A 443 -3.64 -12.20 3.71
N GLY A 444 -4.04 -13.25 4.41
CA GLY A 444 -4.13 -14.60 3.85
C GLY A 444 -2.92 -15.53 4.06
N ASN A 445 -2.87 -16.59 3.26
CA ASN A 445 -2.07 -17.79 3.51
C ASN A 445 -1.11 -18.12 2.37
N ASP A 446 0.01 -18.75 2.70
CA ASP A 446 0.94 -19.36 1.73
C ASP A 446 1.46 -18.39 0.66
N HIS A 447 1.50 -17.08 0.94
CA HIS A 447 2.06 -16.11 0.02
C HIS A 447 3.58 -16.19 -0.02
N VAL A 448 4.16 -15.92 -1.19
CA VAL A 448 5.61 -15.88 -1.38
C VAL A 448 6.03 -14.50 -1.85
N ILE A 449 6.85 -13.85 -1.04
CA ILE A 449 7.44 -12.53 -1.32
C ILE A 449 8.95 -12.72 -1.46
N GLU A 450 9.47 -12.65 -2.69
CA GLU A 450 10.86 -13.00 -2.95
C GLU A 450 11.62 -12.12 -3.94
N TYR A 451 12.94 -11.99 -3.76
CA TYR A 451 13.80 -11.26 -4.70
C TYR A 451 13.39 -9.79 -4.92
N ASN A 452 12.65 -9.16 -4.00
CA ASN A 452 12.24 -7.76 -4.15
C ASN A 452 13.28 -6.79 -3.57
N GLU A 453 13.34 -5.58 -4.11
CA GLU A 453 14.10 -4.44 -3.59
C GLU A 453 13.10 -3.42 -3.04
N ILE A 454 13.14 -3.15 -1.73
CA ILE A 454 12.16 -2.32 -1.02
C ILE A 454 12.88 -1.24 -0.20
N PHE A 455 12.64 0.04 -0.50
CA PHE A 455 13.35 1.15 0.15
C PHE A 455 12.60 2.47 0.11
N ARG A 456 12.91 3.36 1.06
CA ARG A 456 12.24 4.67 1.20
C ARG A 456 10.70 4.54 1.19
N VAL A 457 10.20 3.57 1.94
CA VAL A 457 8.78 3.41 2.24
C VAL A 457 8.53 3.71 3.72
N CYS A 458 7.26 3.80 4.12
CA CYS A 458 6.86 4.25 5.45
C CYS A 458 7.35 5.67 5.79
N LYS A 459 7.47 6.55 4.80
CA LYS A 459 8.04 7.91 4.96
C LYS A 459 7.19 8.83 5.85
N ASP A 460 5.87 8.65 5.85
CA ASP A 460 4.93 9.58 6.49
C ASP A 460 4.17 8.96 7.68
N VAL A 461 4.36 7.67 7.96
CA VAL A 461 3.55 6.88 8.89
C VAL A 461 4.41 6.26 10.01
N ASP A 462 3.81 6.05 11.17
CA ASP A 462 4.40 5.26 12.27
C ASP A 462 3.56 4.01 12.52
N ASP A 463 4.08 3.06 13.33
CA ASP A 463 3.41 1.78 13.60
C ASP A 463 3.16 1.01 12.29
N ALA A 464 4.22 0.92 11.48
CA ALA A 464 4.14 0.52 10.09
C ALA A 464 5.35 -0.31 9.66
N GLY A 465 5.10 -1.36 8.88
CA GLY A 465 6.13 -2.15 8.22
C GLY A 465 6.18 -1.86 6.72
N ALA A 466 7.36 -1.95 6.11
CA ALA A 466 7.46 -1.99 4.65
C ALA A 466 6.64 -3.17 4.10
N ILE A 467 6.68 -4.31 4.78
CA ILE A 467 5.69 -5.37 4.68
C ILE A 467 4.91 -5.41 6.00
N TYR A 468 3.58 -5.35 5.93
CA TYR A 468 2.70 -5.41 7.09
C TYR A 468 1.68 -6.55 6.94
N MET A 469 1.53 -7.36 8.00
CA MET A 469 0.44 -8.34 8.18
C MET A 469 0.02 -8.36 9.65
N GLY A 470 -1.22 -8.71 9.98
CA GLY A 470 -1.62 -8.72 11.39
C GLY A 470 -3.07 -9.13 11.67
N ARG A 471 -3.36 -9.33 12.96
CA ARG A 471 -4.72 -9.48 13.52
C ARG A 471 -5.47 -10.76 13.14
N ASP A 472 -4.79 -11.75 12.55
CA ASP A 472 -5.35 -13.07 12.25
C ASP A 472 -4.28 -14.17 12.36
N GLN A 473 -4.32 -15.01 13.40
CA GLN A 473 -3.34 -16.10 13.58
C GLN A 473 -3.56 -17.29 12.63
N SER A 474 -4.65 -17.30 11.86
CA SER A 474 -4.89 -18.30 10.82
C SER A 474 -4.17 -17.98 9.50
N GLU A 475 -3.63 -16.76 9.33
CA GLU A 475 -2.84 -16.30 8.18
C GLU A 475 -1.39 -16.85 8.21
N ARG A 476 -1.27 -18.16 7.99
CA ARG A 476 -0.04 -18.97 8.15
C ARG A 476 0.61 -19.35 6.82
N GLY A 477 1.86 -19.83 6.88
CA GLY A 477 2.62 -20.31 5.73
C GLY A 477 3.23 -19.23 4.84
N ASN A 478 3.22 -17.97 5.27
CA ASN A 478 3.72 -16.85 4.47
C ASN A 478 5.26 -16.81 4.49
N ILE A 479 5.88 -16.69 3.31
CA ILE A 479 7.33 -16.75 3.12
C ILE A 479 7.85 -15.41 2.61
N PHE A 480 8.82 -14.86 3.34
CA PHE A 480 9.59 -13.67 2.98
C PHE A 480 11.05 -14.07 2.79
N ARG A 481 11.50 -14.18 1.53
CA ARG A 481 12.87 -14.66 1.26
C ARG A 481 13.63 -13.89 0.22
N TYR A 482 14.94 -13.79 0.39
CA TYR A 482 15.82 -13.18 -0.61
C TYR A 482 15.40 -11.76 -1.02
N ASN A 483 14.80 -10.98 -0.11
CA ASN A 483 14.47 -9.59 -0.38
C ASN A 483 15.59 -8.68 0.14
N TYR A 484 15.77 -7.53 -0.51
CA TYR A 484 16.65 -6.47 -0.08
C TYR A 484 15.84 -5.27 0.44
N PHE A 485 15.91 -5.06 1.74
CA PHE A 485 15.30 -3.91 2.42
C PHE A 485 16.39 -2.89 2.73
N HIS A 486 16.22 -1.65 2.30
CA HIS A 486 17.17 -0.60 2.68
C HIS A 486 16.56 0.79 2.81
N ASP A 487 17.20 1.67 3.57
CA ASP A 487 16.79 3.08 3.72
C ASP A 487 15.32 3.25 4.11
N ILE A 488 14.85 2.40 5.04
CA ILE A 488 13.55 2.52 5.67
C ILE A 488 13.79 3.25 6.99
N ILE A 489 13.45 4.53 7.02
CA ILE A 489 13.83 5.44 8.10
C ILE A 489 12.56 6.07 8.63
N SER A 490 12.33 5.99 9.94
CA SER A 490 11.20 6.70 10.56
C SER A 490 11.38 8.20 10.40
N ARG A 491 10.26 8.90 10.21
CA ARG A 491 10.21 10.38 10.28
C ARG A 491 10.62 10.92 11.65
N HIS A 492 10.66 10.08 12.68
CA HIS A 492 11.10 10.41 14.01
C HIS A 492 12.55 9.97 14.23
N ASP A 493 13.38 10.90 14.68
CA ASP A 493 14.73 10.59 15.17
C ASP A 493 14.61 9.93 16.54
N LEU A 494 14.41 8.62 16.54
CA LEU A 494 14.36 7.82 17.76
C LEU A 494 15.80 7.44 18.13
N GLU A 495 16.50 8.34 18.83
CA GLU A 495 17.89 8.16 19.28
C GLU A 495 18.08 6.93 20.21
N VAL A 496 17.01 6.33 20.73
CA VAL A 496 17.00 5.22 21.70
C VAL A 496 15.77 4.33 21.42
N PRO A 497 15.79 2.99 21.58
CA PRO A 497 14.59 2.19 21.38
C PRO A 497 13.60 2.52 22.49
N ILE A 498 12.63 3.40 22.19
CA ILE A 498 11.76 3.97 23.20
C ILE A 498 10.62 3.00 23.49
N LYS A 499 10.56 2.64 24.77
CA LYS A 499 9.40 2.11 25.52
C LYS A 499 8.10 2.94 25.34
N ASP A 500 8.12 4.05 24.60
CA ASP A 500 7.07 5.07 24.52
C ASP A 500 6.91 5.68 23.10
N GLY A 501 7.49 5.07 22.05
CA GLY A 501 7.43 5.59 20.67
C GLY A 501 7.03 4.53 19.64
N PHE A 502 6.21 4.92 18.66
CA PHE A 502 5.91 4.13 17.46
C PHE A 502 6.96 4.44 16.38
N GLY A 503 7.58 3.42 15.80
CA GLY A 503 8.59 3.55 14.74
C GLY A 503 8.15 2.85 13.46
N VAL A 504 9.12 2.59 12.57
CA VAL A 504 8.89 1.82 11.34
C VAL A 504 9.73 0.55 11.29
N PHE A 505 9.21 -0.44 10.58
CA PHE A 505 9.78 -1.79 10.46
C PHE A 505 10.03 -2.16 9.00
N ALA A 506 10.89 -3.13 8.73
CA ALA A 506 10.96 -3.73 7.40
C ALA A 506 9.86 -4.78 7.23
N ILE A 507 9.74 -5.73 8.17
CA ILE A 507 8.66 -6.72 8.21
C ILE A 507 7.94 -6.58 9.55
N TYR A 508 6.64 -6.30 9.52
CA TYR A 508 5.80 -6.15 10.70
C TYR A 508 4.73 -7.23 10.70
N THR A 509 4.89 -8.22 11.59
CA THR A 509 3.85 -9.21 11.92
C THR A 509 3.14 -8.74 13.19
N ASP A 510 2.06 -8.01 12.99
CA ASP A 510 1.35 -7.26 14.00
C ASP A 510 0.25 -8.10 14.69
N ASP A 511 -0.16 -7.69 15.89
CA ASP A 511 -1.31 -8.20 16.64
C ASP A 511 -1.48 -9.74 16.59
N GLY A 512 -0.42 -10.45 16.96
CA GLY A 512 -0.43 -11.91 17.07
C GLY A 512 -0.33 -12.68 15.75
N ALA A 513 -0.13 -12.04 14.59
CA ALA A 513 0.16 -12.76 13.34
C ALA A 513 1.26 -13.82 13.55
N CYS A 514 1.09 -15.02 13.00
CA CYS A 514 1.93 -16.18 13.29
C CYS A 514 2.55 -16.77 12.02
N ASP A 515 3.54 -17.66 12.20
CA ASP A 515 4.06 -18.55 11.14
C ASP A 515 4.55 -17.85 9.87
N ALA A 516 5.23 -16.71 10.06
CA ALA A 516 6.03 -16.11 9.01
C ALA A 516 7.41 -16.81 8.94
N GLU A 517 7.78 -17.26 7.75
CA GLU A 517 9.14 -17.73 7.46
C GLU A 517 9.96 -16.63 6.78
N ILE A 518 10.96 -16.11 7.48
CA ILE A 518 11.77 -14.96 7.07
C ILE A 518 13.21 -15.42 6.91
N TYR A 519 13.70 -15.59 5.68
CA TYR A 519 15.06 -16.08 5.46
C TYR A 519 15.80 -15.57 4.23
N GLY A 520 17.13 -15.55 4.31
CA GLY A 520 17.96 -15.14 3.18
C GLY A 520 17.78 -13.67 2.78
N ASN A 521 17.13 -12.84 3.60
CA ASN A 521 16.93 -11.43 3.31
C ASN A 521 18.13 -10.61 3.75
N VAL A 522 18.32 -9.47 3.09
CA VAL A 522 19.30 -8.44 3.48
C VAL A 522 18.55 -7.21 3.96
N PHE A 523 18.87 -6.78 5.18
CA PHE A 523 18.31 -5.58 5.81
C PHE A 523 19.43 -4.57 6.05
N TYR A 524 19.39 -3.42 5.38
CA TYR A 524 20.43 -2.39 5.47
C TYR A 524 19.83 -1.03 5.83
N ARG A 525 20.02 -0.56 7.06
CA ARG A 525 19.28 0.60 7.61
C ARG A 525 17.76 0.44 7.39
N ALA A 526 17.27 -0.75 7.73
CA ALA A 526 15.89 -1.13 7.48
C ALA A 526 15.09 -1.04 8.78
N GLY A 527 14.41 0.09 8.97
CA GLY A 527 13.56 0.40 10.11
C GLY A 527 14.33 0.81 11.37
N ASN A 528 13.59 1.30 12.36
CA ASN A 528 14.08 1.35 13.75
C ASN A 528 14.34 -0.08 14.25
N TRP A 529 13.48 -0.99 13.81
CA TRP A 529 13.60 -2.43 13.99
C TRP A 529 13.43 -3.11 12.63
N ALA A 530 14.28 -4.09 12.31
CA ALA A 530 14.14 -4.79 11.03
C ALA A 530 12.85 -5.63 11.00
N ILE A 531 12.56 -6.37 12.08
CA ILE A 531 11.42 -7.27 12.18
C ILE A 531 10.64 -6.95 13.45
N ALA A 532 9.33 -6.77 13.34
CA ALA A 532 8.41 -6.74 14.46
C ALA A 532 7.64 -8.05 14.57
N ASN A 533 7.64 -8.64 15.77
CA ASN A 533 6.75 -9.71 16.20
C ASN A 533 5.90 -9.21 17.37
N ASN A 534 4.70 -8.70 17.08
CA ASN A 534 3.79 -8.18 18.09
C ASN A 534 2.92 -9.30 18.69
N GLY A 535 3.55 -10.27 19.33
CA GLY A 535 2.86 -11.35 20.07
C GLY A 535 2.53 -12.62 19.28
N GLY A 536 3.15 -12.82 18.12
CA GLY A 536 3.02 -13.99 17.26
C GLY A 536 3.89 -15.20 17.66
N SER A 537 3.43 -16.39 17.26
CA SER A 537 4.11 -17.69 17.44
C SER A 537 4.58 -18.28 16.12
N ASP A 538 5.45 -19.29 16.21
CA ASP A 538 5.90 -20.13 15.09
C ASP A 538 6.72 -19.41 14.01
N HIS A 539 7.18 -18.19 14.26
CA HIS A 539 8.04 -17.47 13.32
C HIS A 539 9.41 -18.14 13.19
N LYS A 540 9.92 -18.19 11.97
CA LYS A 540 11.26 -18.71 11.66
C LYS A 540 12.07 -17.61 11.00
N ILE A 541 12.95 -16.97 11.76
CA ILE A 541 13.83 -15.89 11.31
C ILE A 541 15.23 -16.48 11.16
N ARG A 542 15.60 -16.89 9.95
CA ARG A 542 16.83 -17.66 9.74
C ARG A 542 17.68 -17.17 8.58
N ASN A 543 19.00 -17.31 8.67
CA ASN A 543 19.90 -17.05 7.53
C ASN A 543 19.74 -15.65 6.91
N ASN A 544 19.43 -14.63 7.72
CA ASN A 544 19.32 -13.24 7.24
C ASN A 544 20.58 -12.44 7.59
N VAL A 545 20.83 -11.37 6.83
CA VAL A 545 21.92 -10.42 7.10
C VAL A 545 21.32 -9.07 7.46
N PHE A 546 21.62 -8.58 8.66
CA PHE A 546 21.16 -7.29 9.18
C PHE A 546 22.35 -6.36 9.35
N ILE A 547 22.27 -5.16 8.78
CA ILE A 547 23.35 -4.17 8.74
C ILE A 547 22.79 -2.81 9.15
N GLN A 548 23.34 -2.21 10.20
CA GLN A 548 23.03 -0.84 10.63
C GLN A 548 21.54 -0.57 10.92
N SER A 549 20.76 -1.59 11.29
CA SER A 549 19.44 -1.38 11.91
C SER A 549 19.63 -1.18 13.42
N PRO A 550 19.02 -0.16 14.06
CA PRO A 550 19.20 0.06 15.50
C PRO A 550 18.88 -1.20 16.33
N SER A 551 17.80 -1.90 16.00
CA SER A 551 17.49 -3.21 16.57
C SER A 551 17.04 -4.16 15.46
N VAL A 552 17.28 -5.47 15.65
CA VAL A 552 16.89 -6.47 14.65
C VAL A 552 15.46 -6.94 14.87
N ILE A 553 15.15 -7.51 16.03
CA ILE A 553 13.81 -8.01 16.37
C ILE A 553 13.20 -7.14 17.47
N TRP A 554 12.03 -6.58 17.21
CA TRP A 554 11.13 -6.08 18.23
C TRP A 554 10.09 -7.14 18.57
N HIS A 555 9.91 -7.41 19.86
CA HIS A 555 8.96 -8.41 20.31
C HIS A 555 8.12 -7.92 21.49
N THR A 556 6.84 -8.32 21.50
CA THR A 556 5.93 -8.04 22.61
C THR A 556 5.06 -9.25 22.94
N SER A 557 4.35 -9.16 24.06
CA SER A 557 3.24 -10.05 24.41
C SER A 557 1.88 -9.36 24.27
N ASN A 558 1.66 -8.48 23.29
CA ASN A 558 0.44 -7.65 23.23
C ASN A 558 -0.87 -8.46 23.11
N VAL A 559 -0.82 -9.69 22.60
CA VAL A 559 -1.97 -10.64 22.58
C VAL A 559 -1.98 -11.60 23.78
N HIS A 560 -1.06 -11.45 24.72
CA HIS A 560 -0.99 -12.28 25.92
C HIS A 560 -1.98 -11.79 26.98
N ARG A 561 -3.17 -12.42 27.02
CA ARG A 561 -3.98 -12.63 28.23
C ARG A 561 -4.69 -13.97 28.13
N GLY A 562 -4.83 -14.64 29.27
CA GLY A 562 -5.22 -16.05 29.35
C GLY A 562 -6.42 -16.36 28.45
N HIS A 563 -6.30 -17.45 27.69
CA HIS A 563 -7.26 -18.02 26.74
C HIS A 563 -8.76 -17.89 27.12
N LYS A 564 -9.11 -17.81 28.41
CA LYS A 564 -10.48 -17.50 28.87
C LYS A 564 -10.98 -16.12 28.44
N GLU A 565 -10.14 -15.08 28.46
CA GLU A 565 -10.53 -13.70 28.10
C GLU A 565 -10.60 -13.49 26.57
N LEU A 566 -9.80 -14.24 25.80
CA LEU A 566 -9.89 -14.28 24.34
C LEU A 566 -11.21 -14.90 23.83
N VAL A 567 -11.85 -15.71 24.66
CA VAL A 567 -13.08 -16.46 24.33
C VAL A 567 -14.31 -15.90 25.06
N GLU A 568 -14.14 -15.25 26.21
CA GLU A 568 -15.24 -14.71 27.03
C GLU A 568 -15.06 -13.20 27.32
N GLY A 569 -15.71 -12.36 26.51
CA GLY A 569 -16.26 -11.08 26.99
C GLY A 569 -15.57 -9.77 26.62
N ASP A 570 -14.44 -9.76 25.90
CA ASP A 570 -13.84 -8.51 25.38
C ASP A 570 -14.25 -8.28 23.90
N PRO A 571 -14.84 -7.12 23.54
CA PRO A 571 -15.24 -6.82 22.16
C PRO A 571 -14.09 -6.82 21.13
N PHE A 572 -12.86 -6.48 21.54
CA PHE A 572 -11.67 -6.52 20.69
C PHE A 572 -11.17 -7.94 20.45
N PHE A 573 -11.34 -8.83 21.45
CA PHE A 573 -10.85 -10.21 21.36
C PHE A 573 -11.90 -11.25 20.91
N GLY A 574 -13.20 -10.94 21.04
CA GLY A 574 -14.27 -11.73 20.43
C GLY A 574 -14.14 -11.82 18.90
N GLU A 575 -13.51 -10.83 18.26
CA GLU A 575 -13.15 -10.85 16.84
C GLU A 575 -12.16 -11.99 16.52
N PHE A 576 -11.15 -12.23 17.35
CA PHE A 576 -10.17 -13.31 17.13
C PHE A 576 -10.81 -14.69 17.18
N SER A 577 -11.73 -14.93 18.12
CA SER A 577 -12.47 -16.19 18.18
C SER A 577 -13.27 -16.44 16.89
N LYS A 578 -13.93 -15.42 16.34
CA LYS A 578 -14.62 -15.51 15.04
C LYS A 578 -13.66 -15.82 13.90
N ARG A 579 -12.46 -15.23 13.89
CA ARG A 579 -11.43 -15.43 12.85
C ARG A 579 -10.84 -16.85 12.88
N LEU A 580 -10.64 -17.42 14.08
CA LEU A 580 -10.02 -18.72 14.25
C LEU A 580 -11.00 -19.90 14.21
N PHE A 581 -12.27 -19.69 14.58
CA PHE A 581 -13.26 -20.76 14.74
C PHE A 581 -14.57 -20.56 13.98
N GLY A 582 -14.71 -19.44 13.25
CA GLY A 582 -15.89 -19.14 12.45
C GLY A 582 -15.93 -19.93 11.14
N ASN A 583 -15.95 -19.21 10.02
CA ASN A 583 -15.94 -19.85 8.70
C ASN A 583 -14.59 -20.53 8.40
N ILE A 584 -13.52 -20.01 9.00
CA ILE A 584 -12.24 -20.68 9.14
C ILE A 584 -12.25 -21.38 10.52
N ASP A 585 -12.04 -22.68 10.54
CA ASP A 585 -11.87 -23.46 11.77
C ASP A 585 -10.47 -24.08 11.79
N ILE A 586 -9.55 -23.43 12.52
CA ILE A 586 -8.14 -23.83 12.60
C ILE A 586 -7.94 -25.23 13.22
N THR A 587 -8.96 -25.77 13.90
CA THR A 587 -8.92 -27.09 14.56
C THR A 587 -9.27 -28.24 13.64
N LYS A 588 -9.72 -27.95 12.42
CA LYS A 588 -10.19 -28.95 11.45
C LYS A 588 -9.36 -28.90 10.17
N PRO A 589 -9.37 -29.99 9.36
CA PRO A 589 -8.88 -29.92 8.00
C PRO A 589 -9.62 -28.83 7.20
N PRO A 590 -8.94 -28.09 6.31
CA PRO A 590 -7.55 -28.33 5.88
C PRO A 590 -6.48 -27.75 6.82
N TYR A 591 -6.82 -26.82 7.71
CA TYR A 591 -5.86 -26.06 8.53
C TYR A 591 -5.01 -26.93 9.44
N ILE A 592 -5.60 -27.74 10.33
CA ILE A 592 -4.83 -28.56 11.27
C ILE A 592 -4.00 -29.64 10.57
N THR A 593 -4.33 -29.98 9.31
CA THR A 593 -3.56 -30.92 8.50
C THR A 593 -2.38 -30.25 7.82
N LYS A 594 -2.55 -29.02 7.33
CA LYS A 594 -1.49 -28.25 6.65
C LYS A 594 -0.51 -27.63 7.63
N TYR A 595 -1.02 -27.10 8.74
CA TYR A 595 -0.30 -26.39 9.80
C TYR A 595 -0.38 -27.21 11.11
N PRO A 596 0.39 -28.30 11.25
CA PRO A 596 0.26 -29.24 12.36
C PRO A 596 0.50 -28.63 13.74
N GLU A 597 1.26 -27.54 13.83
CA GLU A 597 1.50 -26.79 15.06
C GLU A 597 0.23 -26.14 15.64
N LEU A 598 -0.83 -26.00 14.85
CA LEU A 598 -2.15 -25.57 15.32
C LEU A 598 -2.76 -26.56 16.32
N ALA A 599 -2.39 -27.85 16.28
CA ALA A 599 -2.87 -28.83 17.25
C ALA A 599 -2.48 -28.46 18.69
N ALA A 600 -1.30 -27.90 18.86
CA ALA A 600 -0.80 -27.45 20.16
C ALA A 600 -1.28 -26.03 20.51
N PHE A 601 -1.95 -25.31 19.61
CA PHE A 601 -2.28 -23.88 19.75
C PHE A 601 -3.02 -23.56 21.07
N PHE A 602 -3.83 -24.49 21.57
CA PHE A 602 -4.65 -24.34 22.79
C PHE A 602 -4.08 -25.01 24.04
N GLU A 603 -2.97 -25.72 23.94
CA GLU A 603 -2.40 -26.47 25.07
C GLU A 603 -1.69 -25.55 26.09
N ASP A 604 -1.48 -24.27 25.74
CA ASP A 604 -0.66 -23.33 26.52
C ASP A 604 -1.47 -22.10 26.96
N GLU A 605 -0.94 -21.35 27.93
CA GLU A 605 -1.55 -20.17 28.54
C GLU A 605 -1.68 -18.93 27.60
N GLY A 606 -1.53 -19.11 26.27
CA GLY A 606 -1.68 -18.04 25.27
C GLY A 606 -0.44 -17.16 25.08
N TYR A 607 0.76 -17.64 25.43
CA TYR A 607 2.02 -16.92 25.19
C TYR A 607 2.60 -17.18 23.79
N PRO A 608 3.31 -16.20 23.18
CA PRO A 608 4.14 -16.41 22.01
C PRO A 608 5.17 -17.53 22.23
N ARG A 609 5.32 -18.45 21.29
CA ARG A 609 6.21 -19.62 21.43
C ARG A 609 6.68 -20.19 20.09
N ARG A 610 7.66 -21.09 20.18
CA ARG A 610 8.26 -21.80 19.03
C ARG A 610 8.77 -20.85 17.94
N ASN A 611 9.07 -19.60 18.32
CA ASN A 611 9.78 -18.71 17.44
C ASN A 611 11.24 -19.14 17.42
N ILE A 612 11.85 -19.13 16.25
CA ILE A 612 13.24 -19.53 16.04
C ILE A 612 13.96 -18.35 15.42
N ALA A 613 15.12 -18.00 15.99
CA ALA A 613 16.05 -17.06 15.38
C ALA A 613 17.42 -17.74 15.26
N SER A 614 17.81 -18.14 14.04
CA SER A 614 19.02 -18.93 13.84
C SER A 614 19.83 -18.54 12.61
N HIS A 615 21.15 -18.74 12.66
CA HIS A 615 22.06 -18.49 11.53
C HIS A 615 21.98 -17.05 10.98
N ASN A 616 21.52 -16.08 11.78
CA ASN A 616 21.45 -14.69 11.33
C ASN A 616 22.79 -13.97 11.57
N VAL A 617 23.10 -13.01 10.71
CA VAL A 617 24.33 -12.20 10.80
C VAL A 617 23.93 -10.76 11.14
N VAL A 618 24.44 -10.26 12.26
CA VAL A 618 24.04 -8.96 12.83
C VAL A 618 25.25 -8.04 12.89
N LEU A 619 25.26 -7.05 11.98
CA LEU A 619 26.36 -6.14 11.72
C LEU A 619 25.99 -4.70 12.08
N GLN A 620 26.75 -4.11 13.01
CA GLN A 620 26.61 -2.72 13.42
C GLN A 620 25.18 -2.36 13.90
N CYS A 621 24.46 -3.35 14.43
CA CYS A 621 23.17 -3.13 15.09
C CYS A 621 23.39 -2.95 16.60
N LEU A 622 22.57 -2.12 17.26
CA LEU A 622 22.70 -1.90 18.71
C LEU A 622 22.18 -3.10 19.50
N ASN A 623 21.08 -3.69 19.05
CA ASN A 623 20.44 -4.82 19.70
C ASN A 623 20.05 -5.90 18.69
N PHE A 624 20.18 -7.17 19.09
CA PHE A 624 19.59 -8.27 18.32
C PHE A 624 18.10 -8.43 18.60
N ILE A 625 17.69 -8.46 19.87
CA ILE A 625 16.28 -8.53 20.25
C ILE A 625 15.98 -7.47 21.31
N THR A 626 14.88 -6.76 21.14
CA THR A 626 14.34 -5.77 22.08
C THR A 626 12.88 -6.06 22.38
N THR A 627 12.44 -5.76 23.61
CA THR A 627 11.06 -5.99 24.05
C THR A 627 10.46 -4.75 24.70
N TRP A 628 9.13 -4.70 24.73
CA TRP A 628 8.41 -3.59 25.34
C TRP A 628 8.37 -3.67 26.87
N HIS A 629 8.14 -4.86 27.44
CA HIS A 629 8.08 -5.03 28.88
C HIS A 629 9.38 -5.65 29.46
N ASN A 630 9.67 -5.35 30.72
CA ASN A 630 10.84 -5.92 31.40
C ASN A 630 10.68 -7.43 31.63
N LEU A 631 9.45 -7.93 31.76
CA LEU A 631 9.18 -9.37 31.94
C LEU A 631 9.61 -10.15 30.69
N ASP A 632 9.28 -9.61 29.52
CA ASP A 632 9.61 -10.12 28.19
C ASP A 632 11.11 -10.32 28.00
N GLN A 633 11.93 -9.42 28.57
CA GLN A 633 13.40 -9.51 28.48
C GLN A 633 13.92 -10.85 29.04
N LEU A 634 13.29 -11.37 30.11
CA LEU A 634 13.65 -12.65 30.71
C LEU A 634 13.38 -13.84 29.77
N LEU A 635 12.44 -13.67 28.84
CA LEU A 635 11.93 -14.72 27.95
C LEU A 635 12.60 -14.65 26.56
N VAL A 636 13.14 -13.50 26.16
CA VAL A 636 13.91 -13.37 24.90
C VAL A 636 15.42 -13.36 25.09
N ASN A 637 15.92 -12.92 26.25
CA ASN A 637 17.34 -12.67 26.45
C ASN A 637 17.81 -13.18 27.82
N PRO A 638 18.16 -14.47 27.93
CA PRO A 638 18.63 -15.07 29.17
C PRO A 638 20.01 -14.53 29.60
N THR A 639 20.74 -13.86 28.70
CA THR A 639 22.08 -13.34 28.96
C THR A 639 22.08 -12.15 29.94
N TYR A 640 20.98 -11.39 30.03
CA TYR A 640 20.81 -10.33 31.04
C TYR A 640 20.72 -10.85 32.48
N LEU A 641 20.37 -12.13 32.68
CA LEU A 641 20.19 -12.72 34.01
C LEU A 641 21.41 -13.51 34.50
N ARG A 642 22.41 -13.69 33.64
CA ARG A 642 23.61 -14.46 33.97
C ARG A 642 24.43 -13.70 35.02
N LYS A 643 24.52 -14.26 36.24
CA LYS A 643 25.59 -13.88 37.18
C LYS A 643 26.92 -14.39 36.64
N GLU A 644 28.03 -13.70 36.95
CA GLU A 644 29.40 -13.97 36.44
C GLU A 644 29.87 -15.45 36.47
N GLN A 645 29.19 -16.33 37.20
CA GLN A 645 29.57 -17.74 37.41
C GLN A 645 28.51 -18.78 37.01
N GLU A 646 27.33 -18.39 36.51
CA GLU A 646 26.32 -19.36 36.05
C GLU A 646 26.58 -19.77 34.58
N ASN A 647 26.34 -21.05 34.25
CA ASN A 647 26.41 -21.54 32.88
C ASN A 647 25.10 -21.21 32.13
N THR A 648 25.16 -21.03 30.80
CA THR A 648 23.99 -20.64 30.00
C THR A 648 22.86 -21.67 30.06
N PHE A 649 23.18 -22.97 30.07
CA PHE A 649 22.19 -24.06 30.13
C PHE A 649 21.37 -24.06 31.44
N ASP A 650 22.01 -23.82 32.58
CA ASP A 650 21.33 -23.78 33.90
C ASP A 650 20.42 -22.54 34.03
N VAL A 651 20.72 -21.46 33.32
CA VAL A 651 19.86 -20.27 33.25
C VAL A 651 18.65 -20.55 32.34
N LEU A 652 18.89 -21.22 31.20
CA LEU A 652 17.84 -21.61 30.25
C LEU A 652 16.83 -22.58 30.85
N GLU A 653 17.25 -23.55 31.67
CA GLU A 653 16.33 -24.50 32.31
C GLU A 653 15.36 -23.82 33.30
N LYS A 654 15.76 -22.68 33.87
CA LYS A 654 14.98 -21.96 34.88
C LYS A 654 13.89 -21.06 34.28
N TYR A 655 13.98 -20.71 32.99
CA TYR A 655 13.09 -19.74 32.36
C TYR A 655 12.60 -20.20 30.99
N PRO A 656 11.28 -20.19 30.73
CA PRO A 656 10.76 -20.46 29.39
C PRO A 656 11.25 -19.40 28.39
N LEU A 657 11.50 -19.79 27.14
CA LEU A 657 11.96 -18.89 26.09
C LEU A 657 10.89 -18.62 25.03
N TRP A 658 10.79 -17.37 24.60
CA TRP A 658 9.98 -16.97 23.45
C TRP A 658 10.68 -17.25 22.12
N TYR A 659 12.01 -17.25 22.12
CA TYR A 659 12.85 -17.55 20.96
C TYR A 659 13.89 -18.62 21.27
N GLU A 660 13.89 -19.69 20.48
CA GLU A 660 15.05 -20.56 20.37
C GLU A 660 16.12 -19.87 19.52
N GLN A 661 17.32 -19.71 20.07
CA GLN A 661 18.43 -18.99 19.43
C GLN A 661 19.66 -19.86 19.30
N TYR A 662 20.23 -19.96 18.10
CA TYR A 662 21.47 -20.69 17.87
C TYR A 662 22.18 -20.21 16.59
N ASN A 663 23.50 -20.28 16.57
CA ASN A 663 24.35 -19.92 15.43
C ASN A 663 24.14 -18.51 14.86
N ASN A 664 23.61 -17.56 15.64
CA ASN A 664 23.58 -16.15 15.23
C ASN A 664 24.97 -15.53 15.44
N LEU A 665 25.45 -14.77 14.45
CA LEU A 665 26.73 -14.09 14.47
C LEU A 665 26.51 -12.61 14.83
N LEU A 666 27.14 -12.11 15.90
CA LEU A 666 27.04 -10.71 16.31
C LEU A 666 28.31 -9.94 15.97
N THR A 667 28.20 -8.62 15.76
CA THR A 667 29.29 -7.77 15.22
C THR A 667 30.65 -7.97 15.91
N HIS A 668 30.67 -8.20 17.23
CA HIS A 668 31.90 -8.43 17.98
C HIS A 668 32.60 -9.76 17.63
N ASP A 669 31.89 -10.74 17.08
CA ASP A 669 32.42 -12.05 16.71
C ASP A 669 33.25 -11.99 15.40
N PHE A 670 33.17 -10.91 14.63
CA PHE A 670 33.79 -10.81 13.30
C PHE A 670 34.12 -9.35 12.88
N PRO A 671 35.11 -8.70 13.53
CA PRO A 671 35.43 -7.28 13.33
C PRO A 671 35.91 -6.92 11.91
N GLU A 672 36.29 -7.91 11.10
CA GLU A 672 36.70 -7.70 9.70
C GLU A 672 35.58 -7.15 8.81
N LEU A 673 34.31 -7.44 9.14
CA LEU A 673 33.14 -6.91 8.43
C LEU A 673 32.61 -5.58 9.02
N LEU A 674 33.37 -4.92 9.91
CA LEU A 674 33.00 -3.57 10.40
C LEU A 674 32.96 -2.51 9.29
N ASN A 675 33.62 -2.74 8.16
CA ASN A 675 33.54 -1.91 6.98
C ASN A 675 32.81 -2.66 5.85
N VAL A 676 31.64 -3.23 6.14
CA VAL A 676 30.88 -4.09 5.21
C VAL A 676 30.62 -3.42 3.86
N GLU A 677 30.50 -2.09 3.82
CA GLU A 677 30.35 -1.29 2.59
C GLU A 677 31.53 -1.43 1.60
N LYS A 678 32.69 -1.92 2.04
CA LYS A 678 33.86 -2.19 1.18
C LYS A 678 33.84 -3.57 0.52
N TRP A 679 32.88 -4.42 0.88
CA TRP A 679 32.78 -5.80 0.44
C TRP A 679 31.62 -5.94 -0.53
N ASP A 680 31.79 -6.74 -1.58
CA ASP A 680 30.64 -7.21 -2.37
C ASP A 680 29.91 -8.34 -1.64
N PHE A 681 28.69 -8.66 -2.09
CA PHE A 681 27.85 -9.66 -1.44
C PHE A 681 28.40 -11.09 -1.50
N ASP A 682 29.09 -11.45 -2.58
CA ASP A 682 29.70 -12.77 -2.72
C ASP A 682 30.86 -12.94 -1.72
N GLN A 683 31.64 -11.87 -1.53
CA GLN A 683 32.67 -11.81 -0.50
C GLN A 683 32.08 -11.90 0.91
N ILE A 684 30.95 -11.23 1.16
CA ILE A 684 30.22 -11.30 2.44
C ILE A 684 29.75 -12.74 2.70
N ASN A 685 29.05 -13.37 1.75
CA ASN A 685 28.62 -14.77 1.82
C ASN A 685 29.80 -15.70 2.15
N LYS A 686 30.88 -15.61 1.37
CA LYS A 686 32.09 -16.41 1.57
C LYS A 686 32.71 -16.20 2.96
N LYS A 687 32.71 -14.97 3.47
CA LYS A 687 33.26 -14.66 4.79
C LYS A 687 32.39 -15.21 5.90
N ILE A 688 31.06 -15.05 5.83
CA ILE A 688 30.10 -15.60 6.81
C ILE A 688 30.29 -17.11 6.95
N LYS A 689 30.44 -17.83 5.84
CA LYS A 689 30.65 -19.28 5.82
C LYS A 689 31.92 -19.76 6.52
N THR A 690 32.90 -18.88 6.77
CA THR A 690 34.07 -19.25 7.59
C THR A 690 33.75 -19.35 9.08
N PHE A 691 32.64 -18.76 9.54
CA PHE A 691 32.16 -18.79 10.93
C PHE A 691 30.93 -19.69 11.10
N ILE A 692 30.03 -19.69 10.12
CA ILE A 692 28.81 -20.51 10.08
C ILE A 692 28.90 -21.39 8.81
N PRO A 693 29.56 -22.57 8.87
CA PRO A 693 29.81 -23.39 7.68
C PRO A 693 28.56 -23.84 6.92
N ASP A 694 27.42 -23.92 7.61
CA ASP A 694 26.11 -24.31 7.09
C ASP A 694 25.21 -23.10 6.73
N PHE A 695 25.75 -21.88 6.72
CA PHE A 695 25.04 -20.70 6.22
C PHE A 695 24.74 -20.85 4.71
N GLU A 696 23.50 -20.63 4.31
CA GLU A 696 23.05 -20.69 2.91
C GLU A 696 23.46 -19.39 2.19
N ASP A 697 23.98 -19.49 0.96
CA ASP A 697 24.36 -18.28 0.20
C ASP A 697 23.12 -17.43 -0.10
N ILE A 698 23.24 -16.12 0.11
CA ILE A 698 22.20 -15.16 -0.24
C ILE A 698 22.46 -14.64 -1.67
N PRO A 699 21.55 -14.88 -2.64
CA PRO A 699 21.73 -14.49 -4.05
C PRO A 699 21.42 -13.01 -4.29
N PHE A 700 22.20 -12.11 -3.69
CA PHE A 700 21.91 -10.67 -3.72
C PHE A 700 21.79 -10.09 -5.14
N HIS A 701 22.59 -10.57 -6.10
CA HIS A 701 22.59 -10.09 -7.48
C HIS A 701 21.27 -10.36 -8.22
N GLU A 702 20.41 -11.22 -7.68
CA GLU A 702 19.08 -11.53 -8.21
C GLU A 702 17.97 -10.65 -7.59
N MET A 703 18.28 -9.84 -6.56
CA MET A 703 17.30 -9.02 -5.85
C MET A 703 16.96 -7.72 -6.60
N GLY A 704 15.68 -7.35 -6.56
CA GLY A 704 15.06 -6.27 -7.32
C GLY A 704 14.66 -6.72 -8.72
N LEU A 705 14.54 -5.76 -9.64
CA LEU A 705 14.17 -6.04 -11.03
C LEU A 705 15.11 -7.06 -11.67
N GLU A 706 14.54 -8.01 -12.41
CA GLU A 706 15.28 -8.89 -13.31
C GLU A 706 15.94 -8.00 -14.37
N LEU A 707 17.24 -7.79 -14.21
CA LEU A 707 18.04 -7.11 -15.20
C LEU A 707 18.13 -7.97 -16.45
N VAL A 708 18.07 -7.34 -17.62
CA VAL A 708 18.72 -7.88 -18.82
C VAL A 708 20.24 -7.81 -18.56
N LYS A 709 20.76 -8.77 -17.78
CA LYS A 709 22.17 -9.01 -17.40
C LYS A 709 23.14 -7.80 -17.48
N GLU A 710 23.25 -6.97 -16.44
CA GLU A 710 24.52 -6.29 -16.06
C GLU A 710 24.55 -6.06 -14.54
N GLY A 711 25.56 -6.57 -13.82
CA GLY A 711 25.57 -6.75 -12.35
C GLY A 711 25.46 -5.48 -11.49
N LYS A 712 24.85 -5.61 -10.30
CA LYS A 712 24.67 -4.53 -9.31
C LYS A 712 25.86 -4.43 -8.33
N GLN A 713 26.23 -3.20 -7.94
CA GLN A 713 27.02 -2.88 -6.74
C GLN A 713 26.11 -2.18 -5.71
N TRP A 714 26.54 -2.08 -4.44
CA TRP A 714 25.84 -1.30 -3.40
C TRP A 714 25.62 0.13 -3.90
N GLY A 715 24.36 0.54 -4.07
CA GLY A 715 23.95 1.86 -4.53
C GLY A 715 22.89 2.44 -3.62
#